data_AF-A0AAU9IDR9-F1
#
_entry.id   AF-A0AAU9IDR9-F1
#
_cell.length_a   1.000
_cell.length_b   1.000
_cell.length_c   1.000
_cell.angle_alpha   90.00
_cell.angle_beta   90.00
_cell.angle_gamma   90.00
#
_symmetry.space_group_name_H-M   'P 1'
#
loop_
_entity.id
_entity.type
_entity.pdbx_description
1 polymer ?
#
loop_
_entity_poly.entity_id
_entity_poly.type
_entity_poly.pdbx_seq_one_letter_code
_entity_poly.pdbx_strand_id
1 'polypeptide(L)'
;MLIALLLAKICLASQLTVGIVYSHFTDLDFASNLTTLVKNNLEDELEVNLMYFDSLLDESKAKYSPDIIFDLTFSTTLSEWIKKFAEDKKIIIASIHSDTQAHSDWEFFIHNSWKNQIEALYGIISYFNWQTFIVISDDISNKNSEMFSNYFKDKDYRWYFFSNGNNENSANLFIGKVIQPIGIRNIVLLNQGESAKLLLKALEEKSLLINGTGIIVGSEGSWGLNSNGIIAYVESGLEMADSYYSYQGLAFIKFLKIILNLEFSSDLSLFQKLNNYYSREAENLRKNRSPALPDLLKNSSCYEISSLKTDCLPPNLFAVDNHPISNFTLLNTKNNQKIISGNIFEGNLTTLAPLSFPGDSLIIPNSPFTYINIWYDNGLGLSAGILYTLFYWKSVHSLEGFEIASTELLCSGNTHHQNLCFSHALSTPAVGFITSLFSSESVSFIHTLRSLNCSIPNVSPYSPSDALQNKSDFPEFMTIMKDIKFNAKVMLDLAVVFRWQNFIVLYDDINDLDCQYFISLIEQFNMKTATKFNIKIANSPDMRKMNTTYTLDKYSQWKGWFKSLISLNVRLYVIFLNVPSWYHVVESFYDAGLRRGDAIFLSNGRVAYSLTWETDTSQISKLIELLYGSVVVFHAEWFGEYGKKLENGYLKEYGGSSVFSCYSFDATMLLLHGIEFTIRQGQNIKDSQALNINMRKQKFLGCSGIISIESDGNQRSLPTIGIHNVRWDNSTQLLYEELVGIYDTNSLQLITLFQSILWYDNSTITPTDSIAYENGCPFPESKIYHSEKGASILYGISVAIIALVIVESFFIWKKFLMRINIEKLIVPARIHFEDYFLMGILAVDFFQFISQGPGIIELNVWLSKICNYSLINFNSSIAGDMYWVYLCSAMSISCYLVFTAFILFFGFNNFEIWIVRYIRNIALFLMPIIGYVLFVPVVTILLSIFECDKGIGSNISDSFIKYDCTVYCWKHNYSVWAVLSIISMTVFIPLALFFRNYYENINSHINIKTRPIFIIEKTVFQVIIIIMNKTVKNYDEALHGLCCVILLTMLIFLCFKSSPYNYGRMNCWLIISYFAILWNFILSSLYWLIRFDNWIVWFIIEWLVWLLLIIAGIIYQWKLLPSLLLTDKGIDIAIFLKFGLGSQISAKEINKMKKETVDNNYLGISKTPNFDEMSNVSSYRLNQHSDFDN
;
A
#
# COMPACT_ATOMS: atom_id res chain seq x y z
N MET A 1 2.58 62.86 -62.80
CA MET A 1 2.64 62.92 -64.28
C MET A 1 1.58 62.02 -64.91
N LEU A 2 1.48 60.74 -64.54
CA LEU A 2 0.43 59.83 -65.02
C LEU A 2 -1.00 60.36 -64.81
N ILE A 3 -1.34 60.83 -63.61
CA ILE A 3 -2.67 61.43 -63.33
C ILE A 3 -2.93 62.65 -64.23
N ALA A 4 -1.92 63.48 -64.52
CA ALA A 4 -2.07 64.61 -65.42
C ALA A 4 -2.19 64.18 -66.90
N LEU A 5 -1.56 63.07 -67.29
CA LEU A 5 -1.64 62.46 -68.62
C LEU A 5 -3.00 61.76 -68.83
N LEU A 6 -3.52 61.14 -67.77
CA LEU A 6 -4.85 60.54 -67.70
C LEU A 6 -5.93 61.62 -67.72
N LEU A 7 -5.83 62.66 -66.90
CA LEU A 7 -6.73 63.82 -66.93
C LEU A 7 -6.67 64.55 -68.27
N ALA A 8 -5.50 64.66 -68.90
CA ALA A 8 -5.37 65.23 -70.24
C ALA A 8 -6.04 64.34 -71.31
N LYS A 9 -5.90 63.00 -71.21
CA LYS A 9 -6.60 62.04 -72.09
C LYS A 9 -8.11 62.04 -71.85
N ILE A 10 -8.57 62.05 -70.60
CA ILE A 10 -9.98 62.12 -70.20
C ILE A 10 -10.60 63.42 -70.72
N CYS A 11 -9.94 64.57 -70.56
CA CYS A 11 -10.39 65.85 -71.11
C CYS A 11 -10.37 65.93 -72.66
N LEU A 12 -9.65 65.02 -73.36
CA LEU A 12 -9.51 65.02 -74.83
C LEU A 12 -10.28 63.89 -75.53
N ALA A 13 -10.60 62.81 -74.82
CA ALA A 13 -11.29 61.64 -75.35
C ALA A 13 -12.78 61.69 -74.98
N SER A 14 -13.67 61.39 -75.92
CA SER A 14 -15.12 61.40 -75.67
C SER A 14 -15.61 60.21 -74.83
N GLN A 15 -14.82 59.14 -74.69
CA GLN A 15 -15.09 57.94 -73.89
C GLN A 15 -13.76 57.29 -73.47
N LEU A 16 -13.65 56.85 -72.21
CA LEU A 16 -12.45 56.16 -71.69
C LEU A 16 -12.58 54.64 -71.92
N THR A 17 -11.52 54.02 -72.46
CA THR A 17 -11.53 52.60 -72.80
C THR A 17 -10.88 51.73 -71.71
N VAL A 18 -11.59 50.72 -71.22
CA VAL A 18 -11.12 49.80 -70.18
C VAL A 18 -11.01 48.38 -70.76
N GLY A 19 -9.81 47.80 -70.74
CA GLY A 19 -9.56 46.42 -71.12
C GLY A 19 -9.48 45.53 -69.88
N ILE A 20 -10.47 44.67 -69.64
CA ILE A 20 -10.39 43.66 -68.57
C ILE A 20 -9.65 42.45 -69.13
N VAL A 21 -8.43 42.22 -68.66
CA VAL A 21 -7.56 41.14 -69.14
C VAL A 21 -7.71 39.93 -68.22
N TYR A 22 -8.20 38.82 -68.76
CA TYR A 22 -8.39 37.57 -68.04
C TYR A 22 -7.55 36.43 -68.62
N SER A 23 -7.34 35.38 -67.84
CA SER A 23 -6.55 34.21 -68.24
C SER A 23 -7.32 32.91 -67.98
N HIS A 24 -6.69 31.76 -68.23
CA HIS A 24 -7.23 30.45 -67.86
C HIS A 24 -7.31 30.24 -66.33
N PHE A 25 -6.67 31.09 -65.52
CA PHE A 25 -6.85 31.12 -64.07
C PHE A 25 -8.07 31.93 -63.61
N THR A 26 -8.69 32.66 -64.53
CA THR A 26 -9.88 33.45 -64.26
C THR A 26 -11.13 32.66 -64.63
N ASP A 27 -12.11 32.61 -63.73
CA ASP A 27 -13.45 32.14 -64.08
C ASP A 27 -14.06 33.06 -65.16
N LEU A 28 -14.45 32.48 -66.30
CA LEU A 28 -15.02 33.24 -67.42
C LEU A 28 -16.34 33.91 -67.04
N ASP A 29 -17.15 33.24 -66.21
CA ASP A 29 -18.41 33.79 -65.71
C ASP A 29 -18.13 35.00 -64.82
N PHE A 30 -17.05 34.95 -64.02
CA PHE A 30 -16.61 36.10 -63.24
C PHE A 30 -16.20 37.27 -64.12
N ALA A 31 -15.36 37.05 -65.14
CA ALA A 31 -14.91 38.11 -66.04
C ALA A 31 -16.08 38.78 -66.77
N SER A 32 -17.05 37.97 -67.22
CA SER A 32 -18.29 38.42 -67.86
C SER A 32 -19.19 39.20 -66.90
N ASN A 33 -19.41 38.69 -65.69
CA ASN A 33 -20.22 39.34 -64.66
C ASN A 33 -19.60 40.65 -64.20
N LEU A 34 -18.28 40.70 -64.06
CA LEU A 34 -17.55 41.91 -63.74
C LEU A 34 -17.73 42.97 -64.82
N THR A 35 -17.61 42.58 -66.09
CA THR A 35 -17.85 43.49 -67.23
C THR A 35 -19.25 44.09 -67.16
N THR A 36 -20.25 43.26 -66.85
CA THR A 36 -21.64 43.68 -66.67
C THR A 36 -21.81 44.59 -65.46
N LEU A 37 -21.17 44.26 -64.33
CA LEU A 37 -21.20 45.05 -63.09
C LEU A 37 -20.61 46.44 -63.30
N VAL A 38 -19.46 46.53 -63.99
CA VAL A 38 -18.79 47.80 -64.31
C VAL A 38 -19.67 48.64 -65.25
N LYS A 39 -20.21 48.04 -66.32
CA LYS A 39 -21.12 48.73 -67.26
C LYS A 39 -22.38 49.27 -66.58
N ASN A 40 -22.98 48.47 -65.69
CA ASN A 40 -24.21 48.87 -65.00
C ASN A 40 -24.00 49.98 -63.95
N ASN A 41 -22.79 50.11 -63.38
CA ASN A 41 -22.52 51.06 -62.29
C ASN A 41 -21.95 52.40 -62.75
N LEU A 42 -21.50 52.52 -64.01
CA LEU A 42 -20.79 53.69 -64.52
C LEU A 42 -21.42 54.34 -65.76
N GLU A 43 -22.58 53.85 -66.23
CA GLU A 43 -23.35 54.34 -67.40
C GLU A 43 -22.48 54.66 -68.65
N ASP A 44 -23.01 55.38 -69.66
CA ASP A 44 -22.48 55.49 -71.07
C ASP A 44 -21.06 56.10 -71.23
N GLU A 45 -20.33 56.34 -70.14
CA GLU A 45 -19.03 57.05 -70.11
C GLU A 45 -17.81 56.14 -70.39
N LEU A 46 -17.99 54.81 -70.38
CA LEU A 46 -16.91 53.83 -70.51
C LEU A 46 -17.15 52.74 -71.55
N GLU A 47 -16.16 52.51 -72.42
CA GLU A 47 -16.12 51.32 -73.27
C GLU A 47 -15.29 50.22 -72.57
N VAL A 48 -16.00 49.24 -71.98
CA VAL A 48 -15.37 48.09 -71.32
C VAL A 48 -15.32 46.88 -72.25
N ASN A 49 -14.11 46.42 -72.55
CA ASN A 49 -13.84 45.27 -73.40
C ASN A 49 -13.13 44.15 -72.63
N LEU A 50 -13.63 42.93 -72.78
CA LEU A 50 -13.05 41.73 -72.17
C LEU A 50 -11.99 41.15 -73.12
N MET A 51 -10.75 40.99 -72.65
CA MET A 51 -9.62 40.52 -73.44
C MET A 51 -9.01 39.28 -72.80
N TYR A 52 -8.85 38.21 -73.57
CA TYR A 52 -8.09 37.05 -73.11
C TYR A 52 -6.58 37.37 -73.20
N PHE A 53 -5.78 36.99 -72.21
CA PHE A 53 -4.36 37.32 -72.14
C PHE A 53 -3.59 37.03 -73.44
N ASP A 54 -3.82 35.88 -74.08
CA ASP A 54 -3.13 35.52 -75.33
C ASP A 54 -3.46 36.49 -76.49
N SER A 55 -4.64 37.12 -76.46
CA SER A 55 -5.02 38.14 -77.45
C SER A 55 -4.29 39.47 -77.26
N LEU A 56 -3.77 39.75 -76.05
CA LEU A 56 -2.94 40.91 -75.75
C LEU A 56 -1.54 40.79 -76.36
N LEU A 57 -1.03 39.55 -76.49
CA LEU A 57 0.30 39.24 -77.01
C LEU A 57 0.36 39.21 -78.55
N ASP A 58 -0.77 39.07 -79.23
CA ASP A 58 -0.85 39.02 -80.69
C ASP A 58 -0.89 40.44 -81.27
N GLU A 59 0.28 41.01 -81.61
CA GLU A 59 0.41 42.36 -82.20
C GLU A 59 -0.46 42.57 -83.46
N SER A 60 -0.81 41.49 -84.17
CA SER A 60 -1.68 41.56 -85.36
C SER A 60 -3.17 41.72 -85.02
N LYS A 61 -3.57 41.35 -83.81
CA LYS A 61 -4.94 41.49 -83.27
C LYS A 61 -5.11 42.65 -82.29
N ALA A 62 -4.03 43.27 -81.84
CA ALA A 62 -4.02 44.43 -80.93
C ALA A 62 -4.51 45.74 -81.60
N LYS A 63 -5.64 45.71 -82.30
CA LYS A 63 -6.27 46.89 -82.92
C LYS A 63 -6.95 47.79 -81.88
N TYR A 64 -7.09 47.30 -80.64
CA TYR A 64 -7.69 47.99 -79.52
C TYR A 64 -6.61 48.21 -78.44
N SER A 65 -6.24 49.45 -78.19
CA SER A 65 -5.31 49.84 -77.12
C SER A 65 -6.12 50.46 -75.98
N PRO A 66 -6.47 49.69 -74.92
CA PRO A 66 -7.22 50.24 -73.81
C PRO A 66 -6.42 51.34 -73.11
N ASP A 67 -7.11 52.33 -72.56
CA ASP A 67 -6.49 53.37 -71.73
C ASP A 67 -6.15 52.86 -70.33
N ILE A 68 -6.98 51.93 -69.82
CA ILE A 68 -6.77 51.23 -68.55
C ILE A 68 -6.90 49.72 -68.79
N ILE A 69 -5.89 48.96 -68.39
CA ILE A 69 -5.98 47.50 -68.26
C ILE A 69 -6.38 47.16 -66.84
N PHE A 70 -7.45 46.41 -66.67
CA PHE A 70 -7.73 45.74 -65.41
C PHE A 70 -7.15 44.33 -65.46
N ASP A 71 -6.09 44.08 -64.70
CA ASP A 71 -5.46 42.77 -64.62
C ASP A 71 -6.29 41.85 -63.73
N LEU A 72 -7.01 40.94 -64.37
CA LEU A 72 -7.84 39.92 -63.74
C LEU A 72 -7.23 38.52 -63.90
N THR A 73 -5.94 38.43 -64.26
CA THR A 73 -5.33 37.15 -64.64
C THR A 73 -5.04 36.22 -63.47
N PHE A 74 -5.11 36.71 -62.22
CA PHE A 74 -4.82 35.99 -60.98
C PHE A 74 -3.46 35.26 -60.96
N SER A 75 -2.52 35.69 -61.79
CA SER A 75 -1.20 35.09 -61.93
C SER A 75 -0.15 36.17 -61.87
N THR A 76 0.74 36.11 -60.88
CA THR A 76 1.87 37.04 -60.75
C THR A 76 2.75 37.02 -61.99
N THR A 77 2.96 35.85 -62.59
CA THR A 77 3.72 35.71 -63.83
C THR A 77 3.03 36.43 -64.98
N LEU A 78 1.73 36.22 -65.21
CA LEU A 78 1.01 36.90 -66.29
C LEU A 78 0.90 38.41 -66.04
N SER A 79 0.76 38.80 -64.77
CA SER A 79 0.76 40.20 -64.33
C SER A 79 2.06 40.92 -64.68
N GLU A 80 3.23 40.28 -64.50
CA GLU A 80 4.53 40.85 -64.94
C GLU A 80 4.59 41.06 -66.46
N TRP A 81 3.98 40.17 -67.25
CA TRP A 81 3.88 40.36 -68.70
C TRP A 81 2.94 41.50 -69.08
N ILE A 82 1.77 41.59 -68.43
CA ILE A 82 0.83 42.72 -68.61
C ILE A 82 1.51 44.02 -68.24
N LYS A 83 2.26 44.05 -67.13
CA LYS A 83 3.07 45.16 -66.65
C LYS A 83 4.04 45.66 -67.70
N LYS A 84 4.88 44.76 -68.21
CA LYS A 84 5.83 45.09 -69.26
C LYS A 84 5.12 45.60 -70.53
N PHE A 85 4.03 44.95 -70.94
CA PHE A 85 3.24 45.38 -72.09
C PHE A 85 2.65 46.79 -71.90
N ALA A 86 2.09 47.07 -70.73
CA ALA A 86 1.49 48.36 -70.43
C ALA A 86 2.53 49.47 -70.29
N GLU A 87 3.72 49.17 -69.74
CA GLU A 87 4.86 50.10 -69.73
C GLU A 87 5.28 50.46 -71.15
N ASP A 88 5.47 49.44 -72.01
CA ASP A 88 5.86 49.61 -73.41
C ASP A 88 4.82 50.44 -74.19
N LYS A 89 3.53 50.25 -73.87
CA LYS A 89 2.40 50.94 -74.53
C LYS A 89 1.90 52.18 -73.80
N LYS A 90 2.46 52.54 -72.64
CA LYS A 90 2.02 53.65 -71.78
C LYS A 90 0.53 53.55 -71.39
N ILE A 91 0.10 52.36 -71.00
CA ILE A 91 -1.27 52.03 -70.56
C ILE A 91 -1.28 51.96 -69.03
N ILE A 92 -2.35 52.43 -68.40
CA ILE A 92 -2.49 52.30 -66.93
C ILE A 92 -2.93 50.88 -66.60
N ILE A 93 -2.31 50.24 -65.61
CA ILE A 93 -2.80 48.98 -65.08
C ILE A 93 -3.48 49.21 -63.74
N ALA A 94 -4.70 48.72 -63.61
CA ALA A 94 -5.37 48.47 -62.35
C ALA A 94 -5.14 47.00 -62.00
N SER A 95 -4.30 46.75 -61.01
CA SER A 95 -3.92 45.40 -60.59
C SER A 95 -4.68 45.00 -59.34
N ILE A 96 -5.18 43.76 -59.33
CA ILE A 96 -5.74 43.11 -58.13
C ILE A 96 -4.66 42.56 -57.20
N HIS A 97 -3.42 42.42 -57.69
CA HIS A 97 -2.33 41.83 -56.91
C HIS A 97 -1.77 42.85 -55.93
N SER A 98 -1.77 42.54 -54.63
CA SER A 98 -1.19 43.43 -53.63
C SER A 98 0.34 43.56 -53.79
N ASP A 99 0.86 44.73 -53.42
CA ASP A 99 2.25 45.19 -53.49
C ASP A 99 3.31 44.20 -52.97
N THR A 100 3.73 43.25 -53.82
CA THR A 100 4.74 42.24 -53.46
C THR A 100 6.07 42.42 -54.21
N GLN A 101 6.13 43.23 -55.28
CA GLN A 101 7.32 43.43 -56.11
C GLN A 101 7.50 44.87 -56.62
N ALA A 102 8.69 45.18 -57.17
CA ALA A 102 9.09 46.51 -57.64
C ALA A 102 7.99 47.21 -58.46
N HIS A 103 7.56 48.38 -57.99
CA HIS A 103 6.49 49.17 -58.61
C HIS A 103 6.83 49.57 -60.05
N SER A 104 5.85 49.48 -60.95
CA SER A 104 5.87 50.25 -62.19
C SER A 104 5.22 51.60 -61.93
N ASP A 105 5.73 52.64 -62.58
CA ASP A 105 5.07 53.95 -62.62
C ASP A 105 3.65 53.88 -63.24
N TRP A 106 3.33 52.80 -63.97
CA TRP A 106 2.06 52.61 -64.68
C TRP A 106 1.05 51.70 -63.96
N GLU A 107 1.40 51.14 -62.81
CA GLU A 107 0.57 50.20 -62.05
C GLU A 107 -0.11 50.89 -60.85
N PHE A 108 -1.41 50.71 -60.73
CA PHE A 108 -2.23 51.10 -59.59
C PHE A 108 -2.86 49.85 -58.98
N PHE A 109 -2.77 49.75 -57.66
CA PHE A 109 -3.45 48.70 -56.93
C PHE A 109 -4.87 49.15 -56.60
N ILE A 110 -5.85 48.31 -56.90
CA ILE A 110 -7.26 48.63 -56.60
C ILE A 110 -7.60 48.44 -55.12
N HIS A 111 -6.77 47.67 -54.41
CA HIS A 111 -6.86 47.41 -52.97
C HIS A 111 -5.78 48.21 -52.22
N ASN A 112 -6.03 48.43 -50.94
CA ASN A 112 -5.07 48.97 -50.00
C ASN A 112 -3.84 48.07 -49.89
N SER A 113 -2.67 48.68 -49.65
CA SER A 113 -1.43 47.94 -49.43
C SER A 113 -1.53 46.99 -48.24
N TRP A 114 -0.71 45.94 -48.26
CA TRP A 114 -0.59 45.02 -47.13
C TRP A 114 -0.19 45.74 -45.82
N LYS A 115 0.64 46.78 -45.93
CA LYS A 115 0.99 47.66 -44.81
C LYS A 115 -0.26 48.31 -44.20
N ASN A 116 -1.13 48.88 -45.01
CA ASN A 116 -2.37 49.51 -44.55
C ASN A 116 -3.30 48.47 -43.89
N GLN A 117 -3.36 47.25 -44.42
CA GLN A 117 -4.14 46.17 -43.81
C GLN A 117 -3.59 45.75 -42.45
N ILE A 118 -2.26 45.64 -42.30
CA ILE A 118 -1.61 45.34 -41.01
C ILE A 118 -1.81 46.50 -40.02
N GLU A 119 -1.70 47.75 -40.45
CA GLU A 119 -1.94 48.92 -39.60
C GLU A 119 -3.38 48.95 -39.07
N ALA A 120 -4.35 48.64 -39.92
CA ALA A 120 -5.75 48.53 -39.51
C ALA A 120 -5.95 47.39 -38.51
N LEU A 121 -5.39 46.21 -38.78
CA LEU A 121 -5.43 45.08 -37.86
C LEU A 121 -4.76 45.40 -36.52
N TYR A 122 -3.61 46.07 -36.53
CA TYR A 122 -2.90 46.51 -35.33
C TYR A 122 -3.77 47.45 -34.50
N GLY A 123 -4.50 48.35 -35.14
CA GLY A 123 -5.53 49.20 -34.52
C GLY A 123 -6.60 48.40 -33.79
N ILE A 124 -7.16 47.37 -34.44
CA ILE A 124 -8.20 46.51 -33.86
C ILE A 124 -7.65 45.71 -32.67
N ILE A 125 -6.51 45.04 -32.85
CA ILE A 125 -5.86 44.21 -31.81
C ILE A 125 -5.47 45.07 -30.61
N SER A 126 -4.97 46.28 -30.85
CA SER A 126 -4.64 47.26 -29.79
C SER A 126 -5.89 47.73 -29.05
N TYR A 127 -6.98 48.00 -29.76
CA TYR A 127 -8.27 48.38 -29.16
C TYR A 127 -8.83 47.27 -28.26
N PHE A 128 -8.73 46.00 -28.68
CA PHE A 128 -9.13 44.86 -27.84
C PHE A 128 -8.11 44.49 -26.76
N ASN A 129 -6.95 45.15 -26.72
CA ASN A 129 -5.85 44.83 -25.82
C ASN A 129 -5.42 43.36 -25.88
N TRP A 130 -5.49 42.74 -27.05
CA TRP A 130 -5.03 41.37 -27.24
C TRP A 130 -3.51 41.33 -27.11
N GLN A 131 -3.02 40.49 -26.19
CA GLN A 131 -1.59 40.24 -25.99
C GLN A 131 -1.13 38.97 -26.69
N THR A 132 -2.04 37.99 -26.81
CA THR A 132 -1.77 36.71 -27.44
C THR A 132 -2.85 36.35 -28.46
N PHE A 133 -2.46 35.92 -29.66
CA PHE A 133 -3.39 35.52 -30.74
C PHE A 133 -2.74 34.59 -31.79
N ILE A 134 -3.55 33.88 -32.55
CA ILE A 134 -3.13 33.05 -33.68
C ILE A 134 -3.40 33.82 -34.97
N VAL A 135 -2.47 33.77 -35.91
CA VAL A 135 -2.65 34.29 -37.28
C VAL A 135 -2.66 33.10 -38.23
N ILE A 136 -3.71 32.97 -39.02
CA ILE A 136 -3.80 31.99 -40.10
C ILE A 136 -3.83 32.78 -41.40
N SER A 137 -2.98 32.44 -42.36
CA SER A 137 -2.92 33.09 -43.67
C SER A 137 -2.70 32.07 -44.78
N ASP A 138 -3.15 32.40 -45.99
CA ASP A 138 -2.93 31.64 -47.23
C ASP A 138 -1.79 32.20 -48.08
N ASP A 139 -1.08 33.22 -47.61
CA ASP A 139 0.09 33.79 -48.26
C ASP A 139 1.39 33.19 -47.72
N ILE A 140 2.24 32.68 -48.63
CA ILE A 140 3.56 32.11 -48.34
C ILE A 140 4.65 33.21 -48.32
N SER A 141 4.33 34.44 -48.72
CA SER A 141 5.30 35.52 -48.86
C SER A 141 6.00 35.86 -47.53
N ASN A 142 7.29 35.50 -47.43
CA ASN A 142 8.14 35.85 -46.29
C ASN A 142 8.11 37.35 -45.97
N LYS A 143 7.99 38.22 -46.99
CA LYS A 143 7.97 39.69 -46.84
C LYS A 143 6.75 40.16 -46.04
N ASN A 144 5.59 39.55 -46.26
CA ASN A 144 4.35 39.91 -45.57
C ASN A 144 4.36 39.45 -44.11
N SER A 145 4.95 38.28 -43.84
CA SER A 145 5.17 37.79 -42.48
C SER A 145 6.19 38.63 -41.70
N GLU A 146 7.25 39.10 -42.35
CA GLU A 146 8.27 39.98 -41.75
C GLU A 146 7.67 41.35 -41.40
N MET A 147 6.89 41.94 -42.31
CA MET A 147 6.18 43.18 -42.05
C MET A 147 5.23 43.03 -40.86
N PHE A 148 4.45 41.94 -40.81
CA PHE A 148 3.59 41.64 -39.68
C PHE A 148 4.38 41.56 -38.36
N SER A 149 5.51 40.85 -38.38
CA SER A 149 6.36 40.70 -37.20
C SER A 149 6.88 42.02 -36.64
N ASN A 150 7.13 43.01 -37.50
CA ASN A 150 7.59 44.34 -37.08
C ASN A 150 6.50 45.13 -36.33
N TYR A 151 5.24 45.03 -36.76
CA TYR A 151 4.11 45.70 -36.09
C TYR A 151 3.72 45.00 -34.77
N PHE A 152 3.85 43.67 -34.72
CA PHE A 152 3.42 42.87 -33.56
C PHE A 152 4.59 42.34 -32.71
N LYS A 153 5.78 42.93 -32.81
CA LYS A 153 7.00 42.51 -32.07
C LYS A 153 6.83 42.47 -30.54
N ASP A 154 5.92 43.31 -30.01
CA ASP A 154 5.63 43.43 -28.58
C ASP A 154 4.45 42.54 -28.14
N LYS A 155 3.97 41.66 -29.04
CA LYS A 155 2.83 40.76 -28.84
C LYS A 155 3.27 39.30 -29.05
N ASP A 156 2.62 38.38 -28.37
CA ASP A 156 2.86 36.94 -28.53
C ASP A 156 1.90 36.40 -29.59
N TYR A 157 2.39 36.05 -30.78
CA TYR A 157 1.54 35.52 -31.83
C TYR A 157 2.13 34.30 -32.51
N ARG A 158 1.24 33.44 -33.02
CA ARG A 158 1.63 32.24 -33.77
C ARG A 158 1.10 32.30 -35.19
N TRP A 159 2.00 32.28 -36.16
CA TRP A 159 1.67 32.32 -37.58
C TRP A 159 1.55 30.91 -38.15
N TYR A 160 0.41 30.61 -38.77
CA TYR A 160 0.18 29.36 -39.48
C TYR A 160 -0.27 29.60 -40.91
N PHE A 161 0.12 28.66 -41.77
CA PHE A 161 -0.22 28.69 -43.18
C PHE A 161 -1.33 27.69 -43.49
N PHE A 162 -2.36 28.13 -44.23
CA PHE A 162 -3.44 27.28 -44.73
C PHE A 162 -3.74 27.62 -46.20
N SER A 163 -3.30 26.76 -47.11
CA SER A 163 -3.37 27.00 -48.57
C SER A 163 -4.79 27.00 -49.15
N ASN A 164 -5.01 27.87 -50.13
CA ASN A 164 -6.18 27.84 -51.02
C ASN A 164 -6.17 26.56 -51.88
N GLY A 165 -7.22 25.74 -51.76
CA GLY A 165 -7.31 24.41 -52.40
C GLY A 165 -7.53 23.25 -51.41
N ASN A 166 -7.42 23.52 -50.11
CA ASN A 166 -7.81 22.57 -49.08
C ASN A 166 -9.34 22.39 -49.04
N ASN A 167 -9.78 21.17 -48.75
CA ASN A 167 -11.19 20.87 -48.55
C ASN A 167 -11.60 21.01 -47.08
N GLU A 168 -12.88 20.81 -46.81
CA GLU A 168 -13.47 20.84 -45.46
C GLU A 168 -12.80 19.87 -44.48
N ASN A 169 -12.39 18.68 -44.95
CA ASN A 169 -11.68 17.70 -44.10
C ASN A 169 -10.29 18.21 -43.69
N SER A 170 -9.54 18.83 -44.60
CA SER A 170 -8.25 19.45 -44.30
C SER A 170 -8.40 20.61 -43.32
N ALA A 171 -9.42 21.47 -43.48
CA ALA A 171 -9.72 22.54 -42.54
C ALA A 171 -10.06 21.98 -41.15
N ASN A 172 -10.91 20.96 -41.08
CA ASN A 172 -11.28 20.29 -39.83
C ASN A 172 -10.09 19.62 -39.12
N LEU A 173 -9.18 19.00 -39.89
CA LEU A 173 -7.95 18.42 -39.36
C LEU A 173 -6.98 19.50 -38.88
N PHE A 174 -6.84 20.59 -39.63
CA PHE A 174 -5.98 21.71 -39.26
C PHE A 174 -6.48 22.40 -37.99
N ILE A 175 -7.76 22.77 -37.94
CA ILE A 175 -8.36 23.36 -36.74
C ILE A 175 -8.27 22.39 -35.57
N GLY A 176 -8.61 21.12 -35.74
CA GLY A 176 -8.63 20.15 -34.64
C GLY A 176 -7.25 19.72 -34.12
N LYS A 177 -6.25 19.57 -34.99
CA LYS A 177 -4.92 19.04 -34.62
C LYS A 177 -3.83 20.10 -34.49
N VAL A 178 -4.00 21.26 -35.11
CA VAL A 178 -3.02 22.35 -35.08
C VAL A 178 -3.52 23.49 -34.21
N ILE A 179 -4.72 24.01 -34.45
CA ILE A 179 -5.20 25.22 -33.79
C ILE A 179 -5.74 24.94 -32.39
N GLN A 180 -6.67 23.98 -32.25
CA GLN A 180 -7.29 23.65 -30.98
C GLN A 180 -6.28 23.30 -29.87
N PRO A 181 -5.21 22.53 -30.13
CA PRO A 181 -4.20 22.19 -29.10
C PRO A 181 -3.30 23.36 -28.70
N ILE A 182 -3.38 24.51 -29.36
CA ILE A 182 -2.65 25.72 -28.96
C ILE A 182 -3.39 26.42 -27.83
N GLY A 183 -4.71 26.24 -27.69
CA GLY A 183 -5.50 26.85 -26.62
C GLY A 183 -5.77 28.35 -26.77
N ILE A 184 -5.15 29.04 -27.72
CA ILE A 184 -5.38 30.47 -27.93
C ILE A 184 -6.74 30.70 -28.63
N ARG A 185 -7.60 31.51 -28.00
CA ARG A 185 -8.97 31.82 -28.46
C ARG A 185 -9.09 33.05 -29.36
N ASN A 186 -8.03 33.84 -29.45
CA ASN A 186 -7.99 35.01 -30.32
C ASN A 186 -7.38 34.59 -31.65
N ILE A 187 -8.17 34.60 -32.71
CA ILE A 187 -7.80 34.10 -34.03
C ILE A 187 -7.95 35.23 -35.04
N VAL A 188 -6.89 35.45 -35.82
CA VAL A 188 -6.86 36.37 -36.95
C VAL A 188 -6.78 35.53 -38.21
N LEU A 189 -7.76 35.67 -39.09
CA LEU A 189 -7.81 35.03 -40.40
C LEU A 189 -7.45 36.05 -41.47
N LEU A 190 -6.24 35.92 -42.03
CA LEU A 190 -5.72 36.70 -43.15
C LEU A 190 -5.68 35.83 -44.41
N ASN A 191 -6.78 35.13 -44.67
CA ASN A 191 -6.96 34.27 -45.84
C ASN A 191 -7.98 34.89 -46.79
N GLN A 192 -7.90 34.52 -48.06
CA GLN A 192 -8.96 34.74 -49.04
C GLN A 192 -10.24 34.02 -48.61
N GLY A 193 -11.40 34.60 -48.96
CA GLY A 193 -12.68 34.24 -48.34
C GLY A 193 -13.15 32.79 -48.45
N GLU A 194 -12.75 31.99 -49.46
CA GLU A 194 -13.11 30.56 -49.45
C GLU A 194 -12.36 29.79 -48.35
N SER A 195 -11.06 30.05 -48.17
CA SER A 195 -10.29 29.45 -47.07
C SER A 195 -10.74 29.97 -45.71
N ALA A 196 -11.02 31.27 -45.60
CA ALA A 196 -11.57 31.84 -44.36
C ALA A 196 -12.92 31.19 -44.01
N LYS A 197 -13.81 30.99 -44.98
CA LYS A 197 -15.11 30.33 -44.82
C LYS A 197 -14.97 28.86 -44.38
N LEU A 198 -14.06 28.10 -45.00
CA LEU A 198 -13.76 26.73 -44.59
C LEU A 198 -13.20 26.66 -43.16
N LEU A 199 -12.31 27.58 -42.80
CA LEU A 199 -11.73 27.67 -41.45
C LEU A 199 -12.78 28.07 -40.42
N LEU A 200 -13.65 29.04 -40.72
CA LEU A 200 -14.75 29.44 -39.84
C LEU A 200 -15.76 28.31 -39.63
N LYS A 201 -16.13 27.60 -40.70
CA LYS A 201 -16.98 26.40 -40.61
C LYS A 201 -16.32 25.33 -39.76
N ALA A 202 -15.02 25.08 -39.94
CA ALA A 202 -14.27 24.14 -39.11
C ALA A 202 -14.16 24.61 -37.63
N LEU A 203 -14.01 25.92 -37.37
CA LEU A 203 -14.04 26.49 -36.01
C LEU A 203 -15.42 26.30 -35.35
N GLU A 204 -16.51 26.42 -36.12
CA GLU A 204 -17.88 26.17 -35.68
C GLU A 204 -18.08 24.69 -35.35
N GLU A 205 -17.73 23.79 -36.28
CA GLU A 205 -17.84 22.34 -36.13
C GLU A 205 -16.97 21.77 -35.00
N LYS A 206 -15.82 22.40 -34.71
CA LYS A 206 -14.95 22.07 -33.57
C LYS A 206 -15.34 22.79 -32.28
N SER A 207 -16.45 23.53 -32.28
CA SER A 207 -16.98 24.25 -31.11
C SER A 207 -15.95 25.20 -30.47
N LEU A 208 -15.22 25.93 -31.33
CA LEU A 208 -14.30 27.00 -30.97
C LEU A 208 -14.96 28.39 -31.10
N LEU A 209 -16.09 28.50 -31.81
CA LEU A 209 -16.95 29.69 -31.84
C LEU A 209 -17.86 29.76 -30.59
N ILE A 210 -17.28 30.03 -29.43
CA ILE A 210 -17.99 30.11 -28.15
C ILE A 210 -17.79 31.47 -27.49
N ASN A 211 -18.57 31.74 -26.42
CA ASN A 211 -18.38 32.93 -25.60
C ASN A 211 -16.93 33.08 -25.14
N GLY A 212 -16.35 34.27 -25.40
CA GLY A 212 -14.96 34.60 -25.09
C GLY A 212 -13.96 34.26 -26.19
N THR A 213 -14.39 33.78 -27.36
CA THR A 213 -13.53 33.65 -28.55
C THR A 213 -13.49 34.98 -29.30
N GLY A 214 -12.29 35.40 -29.71
CA GLY A 214 -12.11 36.59 -30.53
C GLY A 214 -11.75 36.17 -31.96
N ILE A 215 -12.53 36.58 -32.96
CA ILE A 215 -12.19 36.33 -34.36
C ILE A 215 -12.16 37.62 -35.14
N ILE A 216 -11.00 37.91 -35.73
CA ILE A 216 -10.81 38.98 -36.69
C ILE A 216 -10.57 38.37 -38.06
N VAL A 217 -11.33 38.80 -39.05
CA VAL A 217 -11.13 38.40 -40.45
C VAL A 217 -10.66 39.60 -41.25
N GLY A 218 -9.58 39.39 -42.02
CA GLY A 218 -9.00 40.38 -42.93
C GLY A 218 -9.94 40.76 -44.08
N SER A 219 -9.59 41.86 -44.76
CA SER A 219 -10.44 42.47 -45.79
C SER A 219 -10.88 41.51 -46.88
N GLU A 220 -9.95 40.74 -47.43
CA GLU A 220 -10.23 39.75 -48.50
C GLU A 220 -10.95 38.49 -48.02
N GLY A 221 -11.08 38.28 -46.70
CA GLY A 221 -11.83 37.17 -46.11
C GLY A 221 -13.24 37.55 -45.66
N SER A 222 -13.59 38.84 -45.76
CA SER A 222 -14.80 39.40 -45.13
C SER A 222 -16.11 39.10 -45.87
N TRP A 223 -16.05 38.66 -47.13
CA TRP A 223 -17.22 38.25 -47.91
C TRP A 223 -17.61 36.80 -47.57
N GLY A 224 -18.92 36.51 -47.49
CA GLY A 224 -19.42 35.19 -47.09
C GLY A 224 -19.36 34.86 -45.59
N LEU A 225 -19.12 35.84 -44.71
CA LEU A 225 -19.18 35.66 -43.26
C LEU A 225 -20.62 35.44 -42.77
N ASN A 226 -20.92 34.23 -42.34
CA ASN A 226 -22.28 33.83 -41.94
C ASN A 226 -22.41 33.46 -40.45
N SER A 227 -21.33 33.39 -39.69
CA SER A 227 -21.38 33.00 -38.26
C SER A 227 -21.40 34.25 -37.36
N ASN A 228 -22.16 34.22 -36.28
CA ASN A 228 -22.29 35.34 -35.34
C ASN A 228 -20.99 35.66 -34.60
N GLY A 229 -20.80 36.94 -34.31
CA GLY A 229 -19.76 37.43 -33.42
C GLY A 229 -18.36 37.53 -34.04
N ILE A 230 -18.25 37.41 -35.36
CA ILE A 230 -17.03 37.64 -36.11
C ILE A 230 -16.86 39.13 -36.36
N ILE A 231 -15.66 39.63 -36.06
CA ILE A 231 -15.20 40.96 -36.44
C ILE A 231 -14.50 40.84 -37.78
N ALA A 232 -14.86 41.67 -38.74
CA ALA A 232 -14.09 41.80 -39.97
C ALA A 232 -13.78 43.27 -40.21
N TYR A 233 -12.67 43.56 -40.86
CA TYR A 233 -12.38 44.89 -41.35
C TYR A 233 -12.23 44.81 -42.85
N VAL A 234 -12.96 45.65 -43.55
CA VAL A 234 -13.04 45.64 -45.01
C VAL A 234 -12.72 47.04 -45.51
N GLU A 235 -12.14 47.19 -46.69
CA GLU A 235 -11.93 48.55 -47.23
C GLU A 235 -13.26 49.28 -47.38
N SER A 236 -13.31 50.55 -46.96
CA SER A 236 -14.57 51.31 -47.01
C SER A 236 -15.10 51.39 -48.44
N GLY A 237 -16.39 51.11 -48.62
CA GLY A 237 -17.07 50.99 -49.91
C GLY A 237 -17.18 49.55 -50.45
N LEU A 238 -16.56 48.56 -49.80
CA LEU A 238 -16.62 47.13 -50.18
C LEU A 238 -17.46 46.27 -49.21
N GLU A 239 -18.15 46.89 -48.26
CA GLU A 239 -18.88 46.23 -47.17
C GLU A 239 -20.00 45.31 -47.67
N MET A 240 -20.60 45.70 -48.79
CA MET A 240 -21.75 45.02 -49.40
C MET A 240 -21.36 43.82 -50.25
N ALA A 241 -20.06 43.48 -50.35
CA ALA A 241 -19.63 42.32 -51.11
C ALA A 241 -20.13 41.01 -50.47
N ASP A 242 -20.85 40.22 -51.27
CA ASP A 242 -21.40 38.91 -50.90
C ASP A 242 -20.53 37.73 -51.37
N SER A 243 -19.62 37.99 -52.30
CA SER A 243 -18.75 37.03 -52.96
C SER A 243 -17.37 37.65 -53.23
N TYR A 244 -16.34 36.82 -53.44
CA TYR A 244 -15.01 37.29 -53.87
C TYR A 244 -15.11 38.16 -55.11
N TYR A 245 -15.95 37.71 -56.04
CA TYR A 245 -16.17 38.35 -57.32
C TYR A 245 -16.81 39.73 -57.16
N SER A 246 -17.85 39.85 -56.33
CA SER A 246 -18.42 41.15 -55.99
C SER A 246 -17.42 42.04 -55.26
N TYR A 247 -16.55 41.46 -54.41
CA TYR A 247 -15.52 42.21 -53.69
C TYR A 247 -14.50 42.85 -54.65
N GLN A 248 -13.93 42.05 -55.56
CA GLN A 248 -13.01 42.53 -56.59
C GLN A 248 -13.68 43.55 -57.53
N GLY A 249 -14.93 43.31 -57.90
CA GLY A 249 -15.68 44.21 -58.77
C GLY A 249 -16.01 45.56 -58.14
N LEU A 250 -16.42 45.58 -56.87
CA LEU A 250 -16.67 46.82 -56.13
C LEU A 250 -15.37 47.60 -55.92
N ALA A 251 -14.24 46.93 -55.67
CA ALA A 251 -12.94 47.57 -55.55
C ALA A 251 -12.52 48.23 -56.86
N PHE A 252 -12.73 47.55 -57.99
CA PHE A 252 -12.45 48.11 -59.30
C PHE A 252 -13.39 49.28 -59.63
N ILE A 253 -14.68 49.19 -59.32
CA ILE A 253 -15.63 50.29 -59.49
C ILE A 253 -15.24 51.48 -58.61
N LYS A 254 -14.82 51.26 -57.37
CA LYS A 254 -14.34 52.30 -56.47
C LYS A 254 -13.09 52.99 -57.05
N PHE A 255 -12.15 52.22 -57.58
CA PHE A 255 -10.98 52.73 -58.28
C PHE A 255 -11.36 53.60 -59.50
N LEU A 256 -12.25 53.10 -60.35
CA LEU A 256 -12.76 53.87 -61.51
C LEU A 256 -13.51 55.13 -61.07
N LYS A 257 -14.34 55.07 -60.02
CA LYS A 257 -15.01 56.26 -59.46
C LYS A 257 -14.03 57.28 -58.90
N ILE A 258 -12.90 56.86 -58.33
CA ILE A 258 -11.85 57.80 -57.91
C ILE A 258 -11.24 58.49 -59.13
N ILE A 259 -10.96 57.73 -60.20
CA ILE A 259 -10.44 58.28 -61.46
C ILE A 259 -11.44 59.25 -62.12
N LEU A 260 -12.72 58.88 -62.17
CA LEU A 260 -13.79 59.66 -62.81
C LEU A 260 -14.23 60.85 -61.94
N ASN A 261 -14.30 60.73 -60.61
CA ASN A 261 -14.66 61.86 -59.75
C ASN A 261 -13.55 62.91 -59.60
N LEU A 262 -12.30 62.58 -59.94
CA LEU A 262 -11.25 63.59 -60.13
C LEU A 262 -11.62 64.61 -61.23
N GLU A 263 -12.58 64.26 -62.09
CA GLU A 263 -13.15 65.13 -63.12
C GLU A 263 -14.17 66.15 -62.56
N PHE A 264 -14.75 65.92 -61.37
CA PHE A 264 -15.82 66.75 -60.80
C PHE A 264 -15.49 67.52 -59.51
N SER A 265 -14.39 67.24 -58.81
CA SER A 265 -13.96 68.12 -57.72
C SER A 265 -13.20 69.33 -58.28
N SER A 266 -13.93 70.38 -58.67
CA SER A 266 -13.37 71.73 -58.89
C SER A 266 -12.91 72.39 -57.58
N ASP A 267 -12.41 71.60 -56.62
CA ASP A 267 -11.98 72.07 -55.33
C ASP A 267 -10.53 72.53 -55.43
N LEU A 268 -10.37 73.81 -55.78
CA LEU A 268 -9.12 74.58 -55.85
C LEU A 268 -8.24 74.38 -54.59
N SER A 269 -8.82 73.90 -53.49
CA SER A 269 -8.15 73.65 -52.21
C SER A 269 -7.15 72.48 -52.26
N LEU A 270 -7.35 71.44 -53.07
CA LEU A 270 -6.39 70.34 -53.19
C LEU A 270 -5.15 70.77 -53.98
N PHE A 271 -5.35 71.54 -55.06
CA PHE A 271 -4.28 72.14 -55.85
C PHE A 271 -3.51 73.19 -55.04
N GLN A 272 -4.20 73.99 -54.22
CA GLN A 272 -3.57 74.93 -53.29
C GLN A 272 -2.85 74.24 -52.13
N LYS A 273 -3.35 73.10 -51.62
CA LYS A 273 -2.64 72.30 -50.60
C LYS A 273 -1.37 71.66 -51.14
N LEU A 274 -1.40 71.12 -52.36
CA LEU A 274 -0.22 70.63 -53.08
C LEU A 274 0.77 71.78 -53.35
N ASN A 275 0.29 72.93 -53.83
CA ASN A 275 1.15 74.10 -54.08
C ASN A 275 1.75 74.68 -52.78
N ASN A 276 1.01 74.65 -51.68
CA ASN A 276 1.49 75.04 -50.34
C ASN A 276 2.48 74.02 -49.77
N TYR A 277 2.30 72.73 -50.03
CA TYR A 277 3.24 71.68 -49.68
C TYR A 277 4.56 71.84 -50.46
N TYR A 278 4.50 72.03 -51.78
CA TYR A 278 5.67 72.34 -52.62
C TYR A 278 6.38 73.63 -52.19
N SER A 279 5.64 74.66 -51.77
CA SER A 279 6.22 75.92 -51.27
C SER A 279 6.93 75.72 -49.92
N ARG A 280 6.35 74.94 -49.00
CA ARG A 280 6.95 74.62 -47.68
C ARG A 280 8.17 73.73 -47.79
N GLU A 281 8.15 72.77 -48.70
CA GLU A 281 9.25 71.82 -48.88
C GLU A 281 10.42 72.45 -49.65
N ALA A 282 10.14 73.34 -50.61
CA ALA A 282 11.15 74.20 -51.23
C ALA A 282 11.81 75.17 -50.21
N GLU A 283 11.08 75.60 -49.19
CA GLU A 283 11.60 76.46 -48.11
C GLU A 283 12.42 75.67 -47.08
N ASN A 284 12.02 74.44 -46.76
CA ASN A 284 12.78 73.52 -45.90
C ASN A 284 14.06 73.00 -46.58
N LEU A 285 14.05 72.75 -47.89
CA LEU A 285 15.24 72.39 -48.68
C LEU A 285 16.22 73.57 -48.85
N ARG A 286 15.74 74.82 -48.78
CA ARG A 286 16.60 76.02 -48.72
C ARG A 286 17.23 76.24 -47.34
N LYS A 287 16.58 75.82 -46.25
CA LYS A 287 17.08 75.99 -44.87
C LYS A 287 18.10 74.94 -44.43
N ASN A 288 18.18 73.77 -45.09
CA ASN A 288 19.01 72.64 -44.65
C ASN A 288 20.26 72.32 -45.50
N ARG A 289 20.79 73.27 -46.30
CA ARG A 289 22.11 73.06 -46.95
C ARG A 289 23.27 73.51 -46.06
N SER A 290 23.87 72.53 -45.39
CA SER A 290 25.19 72.61 -44.76
C SER A 290 26.30 72.83 -45.82
N PRO A 291 27.36 73.61 -45.53
CA PRO A 291 28.38 73.98 -46.50
C PRO A 291 29.55 72.97 -46.47
N ALA A 292 29.59 72.02 -47.40
CA ALA A 292 30.83 71.34 -47.75
C ALA A 292 30.79 70.77 -49.17
N LEU A 293 31.87 71.06 -49.91
CA LEU A 293 32.32 70.50 -51.19
C LEU A 293 32.07 71.32 -52.48
N PRO A 294 32.87 72.38 -52.70
CA PRO A 294 33.13 72.96 -54.01
C PRO A 294 34.32 72.23 -54.67
N ASP A 295 34.19 71.75 -55.93
CA ASP A 295 35.31 71.73 -56.90
C ASP A 295 35.03 71.15 -58.30
N LEU A 296 33.81 70.72 -58.63
CA LEU A 296 33.53 70.26 -59.99
C LEU A 296 32.42 71.09 -60.64
N LEU A 297 32.81 71.72 -61.76
CA LEU A 297 31.99 72.41 -62.77
C LEU A 297 31.93 73.95 -62.66
N LYS A 298 33.12 74.57 -62.59
CA LYS A 298 33.43 75.73 -63.44
C LYS A 298 33.50 75.26 -64.90
N ASN A 299 32.46 75.47 -65.69
CA ASN A 299 32.53 75.97 -67.08
C ASN A 299 31.18 75.88 -67.81
N SER A 300 30.99 76.84 -68.72
CA SER A 300 30.02 76.97 -69.82
C SER A 300 28.55 77.33 -69.51
N SER A 301 28.32 78.65 -69.45
CA SER A 301 27.48 79.46 -70.37
C SER A 301 26.15 78.93 -70.93
N CYS A 302 25.09 79.68 -70.59
CA CYS A 302 23.98 80.20 -71.42
C CYS A 302 23.25 79.33 -72.46
N TYR A 303 21.93 79.21 -72.22
CA TYR A 303 20.81 79.46 -73.13
C TYR A 303 20.98 79.15 -74.63
N GLU A 304 20.20 78.17 -75.12
CA GLU A 304 19.22 78.41 -76.19
C GLU A 304 18.15 77.31 -76.25
N ILE A 305 16.98 77.73 -76.72
CA ILE A 305 15.70 77.01 -76.78
C ILE A 305 15.70 76.09 -78.00
N SER A 306 15.43 74.79 -77.81
CA SER A 306 14.59 73.91 -78.65
C SER A 306 14.97 72.45 -78.44
N SER A 307 13.96 71.58 -78.32
CA SER A 307 14.05 70.12 -78.13
C SER A 307 14.44 69.63 -76.72
N LEU A 308 13.47 69.65 -75.80
CA LEU A 308 13.52 68.77 -74.63
C LEU A 308 12.89 67.42 -75.00
N LYS A 309 13.78 66.51 -75.42
CA LYS A 309 13.62 65.08 -75.18
C LYS A 309 13.41 64.87 -73.67
N THR A 310 12.43 64.04 -73.35
CA THR A 310 12.12 63.56 -72.00
C THR A 310 13.22 62.64 -71.49
N ASP A 311 14.34 63.20 -71.05
CA ASP A 311 15.39 62.48 -70.32
C ASP A 311 16.02 63.48 -69.36
N CYS A 312 15.41 63.70 -68.18
CA CYS A 312 16.00 64.26 -66.94
C CYS A 312 14.87 64.71 -66.00
N LEU A 313 14.24 63.77 -65.31
CA LEU A 313 13.59 64.01 -64.01
C LEU A 313 14.22 63.03 -63.02
N PRO A 314 14.55 63.44 -61.79
CA PRO A 314 15.17 62.55 -60.82
C PRO A 314 14.22 61.38 -60.49
N PRO A 315 14.70 60.12 -60.41
CA PRO A 315 13.83 58.94 -60.24
C PRO A 315 13.12 58.82 -58.88
N ASN A 316 13.34 59.74 -57.93
CA ASN A 316 12.91 59.55 -56.54
C ASN A 316 11.68 60.38 -56.13
N LEU A 317 10.86 60.84 -57.07
CA LEU A 317 9.68 61.68 -56.80
C LEU A 317 8.33 60.97 -57.02
N PHE A 318 8.32 59.66 -57.28
CA PHE A 318 7.10 58.86 -57.49
C PHE A 318 6.73 57.94 -56.32
N ALA A 319 7.41 58.05 -55.18
CA ALA A 319 7.00 57.40 -53.92
C ALA A 319 6.10 58.31 -53.06
N VAL A 320 5.16 59.03 -53.68
CA VAL A 320 3.94 59.36 -52.93
C VAL A 320 3.17 58.05 -52.95
N ASP A 321 3.06 57.38 -51.80
CA ASP A 321 2.23 56.18 -51.63
C ASP A 321 0.89 56.42 -52.34
N ASN A 322 0.73 55.85 -53.55
CA ASN A 322 -0.41 56.09 -54.46
C ASN A 322 -1.70 55.44 -53.93
N HIS A 323 -1.82 55.24 -52.62
CA HIS A 323 -2.96 54.59 -52.02
C HIS A 323 -4.01 55.63 -51.64
N PRO A 324 -5.28 55.45 -52.03
CA PRO A 324 -6.37 56.19 -51.44
C PRO A 324 -6.33 56.00 -49.91
N ILE A 325 -6.70 57.05 -49.19
CA ILE A 325 -6.86 57.15 -47.72
C ILE A 325 -7.10 55.75 -47.10
N SER A 326 -6.24 55.34 -46.15
CA SER A 326 -6.29 54.05 -45.45
C SER A 326 -7.53 53.93 -44.56
N ASN A 327 -8.68 53.82 -45.22
CA ASN A 327 -10.01 53.75 -44.64
C ASN A 327 -10.56 52.34 -44.75
N PHE A 328 -10.75 51.72 -43.60
CA PHE A 328 -11.45 50.46 -43.47
C PHE A 328 -12.73 50.67 -42.67
N THR A 329 -13.75 49.91 -43.02
CA THR A 329 -14.99 49.81 -42.28
C THR A 329 -14.97 48.53 -41.47
N LEU A 330 -15.28 48.66 -40.17
CA LEU A 330 -15.37 47.55 -39.25
C LEU A 330 -16.77 46.94 -39.37
N LEU A 331 -16.85 45.65 -39.66
CA LEU A 331 -18.05 44.85 -39.70
C LEU A 331 -18.12 43.95 -38.47
N ASN A 332 -19.32 43.84 -37.90
CA ASN A 332 -19.64 42.84 -36.89
C ASN A 332 -20.79 41.98 -37.42
N THR A 333 -20.64 40.66 -37.33
CA THR A 333 -21.69 39.73 -37.74
C THR A 333 -22.65 39.46 -36.59
N LYS A 334 -23.94 39.72 -36.79
CA LYS A 334 -24.99 39.48 -35.80
C LYS A 334 -26.23 38.93 -36.49
N ASN A 335 -26.80 37.85 -35.95
CA ASN A 335 -27.90 37.09 -36.58
C ASN A 335 -27.60 36.72 -38.04
N ASN A 336 -26.36 36.30 -38.32
CA ASN A 336 -25.84 35.95 -39.65
C ASN A 336 -25.90 37.11 -40.66
N GLN A 337 -25.97 38.35 -40.18
CA GLN A 337 -25.95 39.57 -41.00
C GLN A 337 -24.74 40.44 -40.66
N LYS A 338 -24.14 41.06 -41.67
CA LYS A 338 -23.05 42.02 -41.50
C LYS A 338 -23.61 43.37 -41.09
N ILE A 339 -23.13 43.91 -39.98
CA ILE A 339 -23.50 45.24 -39.48
C ILE A 339 -22.25 46.11 -39.44
N ILE A 340 -22.32 47.27 -40.09
CA ILE A 340 -21.28 48.30 -39.98
C ILE A 340 -21.22 48.77 -38.53
N SER A 341 -20.10 48.50 -37.88
CA SER A 341 -19.92 48.67 -36.43
C SER A 341 -18.84 49.68 -36.08
N GLY A 342 -18.11 50.21 -37.07
CA GLY A 342 -17.04 51.17 -36.86
C GLY A 342 -16.29 51.52 -38.13
N ASN A 343 -15.32 52.41 -38.00
CA ASN A 343 -14.36 52.76 -39.05
C ASN A 343 -12.95 52.79 -38.47
N ILE A 344 -11.96 52.43 -39.30
CA ILE A 344 -10.54 52.45 -38.98
C ILE A 344 -9.87 53.41 -39.96
N PHE A 345 -9.31 54.49 -39.43
CA PHE A 345 -8.61 55.52 -40.19
C PHE A 345 -7.17 55.59 -39.68
N GLU A 346 -6.17 55.33 -40.54
CA GLU A 346 -4.74 55.35 -40.16
C GLU A 346 -4.44 54.53 -38.88
N GLY A 347 -5.03 53.34 -38.79
CA GLY A 347 -4.86 52.44 -37.63
C GLY A 347 -5.63 52.83 -36.37
N ASN A 348 -6.37 53.95 -36.35
CA ASN A 348 -7.22 54.33 -35.23
C ASN A 348 -8.65 53.79 -35.43
N LEU A 349 -9.07 52.86 -34.56
CA LEU A 349 -10.42 52.30 -34.59
C LEU A 349 -11.42 53.20 -33.85
N THR A 350 -12.54 53.50 -34.51
CA THR A 350 -13.72 54.16 -33.93
C THR A 350 -14.92 53.22 -34.06
N THR A 351 -15.59 52.91 -32.95
CA THR A 351 -16.79 52.05 -32.95
C THR A 351 -18.06 52.89 -32.99
N LEU A 352 -18.99 52.52 -33.86
CA LEU A 352 -20.32 53.13 -34.01
C LEU A 352 -21.39 52.38 -33.20
N ALA A 353 -21.13 51.11 -32.89
CA ALA A 353 -22.01 50.23 -32.14
C ALA A 353 -21.20 49.31 -31.21
N PRO A 354 -21.80 48.81 -30.10
CA PRO A 354 -21.17 47.77 -29.30
C PRO A 354 -20.96 46.51 -30.14
N LEU A 355 -19.76 45.95 -30.03
CA LEU A 355 -19.35 44.76 -30.78
C LEU A 355 -19.88 43.51 -30.08
N SER A 356 -20.51 42.61 -30.85
CA SER A 356 -20.83 41.25 -30.41
C SER A 356 -19.71 40.28 -30.79
N PHE A 357 -19.40 39.36 -29.90
CA PHE A 357 -18.48 38.24 -30.08
C PHE A 357 -19.28 36.92 -30.12
N PRO A 358 -18.67 35.77 -30.50
CA PRO A 358 -19.39 34.51 -30.64
C PRO A 358 -20.14 34.16 -29.36
N GLY A 359 -21.37 33.68 -29.48
CA GLY A 359 -22.32 33.47 -28.37
C GLY A 359 -23.04 34.74 -27.90
N ASP A 360 -23.04 35.79 -28.72
CA ASP A 360 -23.69 37.10 -28.47
C ASP A 360 -23.12 37.86 -27.26
N SER A 361 -21.89 37.54 -26.86
CA SER A 361 -21.17 38.25 -25.81
C SER A 361 -20.85 39.69 -26.23
N LEU A 362 -21.21 40.67 -25.40
CA LEU A 362 -20.76 42.06 -25.53
C LEU A 362 -19.42 42.31 -24.81
N ILE A 363 -18.90 41.31 -24.10
CA ILE A 363 -17.63 41.38 -23.37
C ILE A 363 -16.51 41.11 -24.36
N ILE A 364 -15.56 42.05 -24.45
CA ILE A 364 -14.35 41.92 -25.25
C ILE A 364 -13.54 40.72 -24.71
N PRO A 365 -13.17 39.74 -25.56
CA PRO A 365 -12.40 38.58 -25.15
C PRO A 365 -10.96 39.00 -24.82
N ASN A 366 -10.72 39.34 -23.55
CA ASN A 366 -9.42 39.80 -23.07
C ASN A 366 -8.51 38.65 -22.62
N SER A 367 -9.08 37.50 -22.26
CA SER A 367 -8.30 36.30 -21.92
C SER A 367 -8.03 35.51 -23.20
N PRO A 368 -6.77 35.41 -23.66
CA PRO A 368 -6.45 34.64 -24.85
C PRO A 368 -6.55 33.13 -24.60
N PHE A 369 -6.64 32.69 -23.34
CA PHE A 369 -6.49 31.29 -22.97
C PHE A 369 -7.80 30.52 -22.98
N THR A 370 -7.70 29.25 -23.38
CA THR A 370 -8.80 28.32 -23.27
C THR A 370 -8.90 27.79 -21.86
N TYR A 371 -10.00 28.14 -21.19
CA TYR A 371 -10.36 27.53 -19.92
C TYR A 371 -10.72 26.05 -20.11
N ILE A 372 -10.01 25.20 -19.39
CA ILE A 372 -10.31 23.78 -19.25
C ILE A 372 -10.98 23.62 -17.91
N ASN A 373 -12.30 23.40 -17.91
CA ASN A 373 -13.04 23.17 -16.67
C ASN A 373 -12.89 21.69 -16.26
N ILE A 374 -12.59 21.45 -15.00
CA ILE A 374 -12.73 20.15 -14.36
C ILE A 374 -13.82 20.22 -13.30
N TRP A 375 -14.62 19.17 -13.16
CA TRP A 375 -15.56 19.05 -12.06
C TRP A 375 -14.93 18.31 -10.90
N TYR A 376 -15.37 18.62 -9.68
CA TYR A 376 -15.05 17.79 -8.52
C TYR A 376 -16.20 17.78 -7.51
N ASP A 377 -16.35 16.66 -6.80
CA ASP A 377 -17.29 16.52 -5.70
C ASP A 377 -16.70 17.08 -4.39
N ASN A 378 -17.53 17.71 -3.55
CA ASN A 378 -17.10 18.26 -2.25
C ASN A 378 -17.31 17.30 -1.06
N GLY A 379 -17.33 15.98 -1.28
CA GLY A 379 -17.39 15.01 -0.19
C GLY A 379 -16.17 15.06 0.73
N LEU A 380 -16.39 14.89 2.05
CA LEU A 380 -15.40 14.50 3.09
C LEU A 380 -13.95 15.03 2.94
N GLY A 381 -13.75 16.33 2.68
CA GLY A 381 -12.42 16.94 2.65
C GLY A 381 -11.63 16.76 1.34
N LEU A 382 -12.26 16.22 0.29
CA LEU A 382 -11.69 16.12 -1.07
C LEU A 382 -11.22 17.49 -1.60
N SER A 383 -12.01 18.53 -1.38
CA SER A 383 -11.81 19.86 -1.96
C SER A 383 -10.45 20.46 -1.61
N ALA A 384 -9.97 20.32 -0.37
CA ALA A 384 -8.67 20.87 0.02
C ALA A 384 -7.51 20.21 -0.75
N GLY A 385 -7.55 18.88 -0.95
CA GLY A 385 -6.53 18.17 -1.73
C GLY A 385 -6.55 18.58 -3.22
N ILE A 386 -7.74 18.73 -3.80
CA ILE A 386 -7.92 19.14 -5.21
C ILE A 386 -7.44 20.59 -5.41
N LEU A 387 -7.88 21.52 -4.56
CA LEU A 387 -7.49 22.93 -4.63
C LEU A 387 -5.98 23.10 -4.43
N TYR A 388 -5.38 22.36 -3.48
CA TYR A 388 -3.92 22.33 -3.34
C TYR A 388 -3.22 21.84 -4.60
N THR A 389 -3.77 20.83 -5.27
CA THR A 389 -3.20 20.30 -6.52
C THR A 389 -3.24 21.33 -7.63
N LEU A 390 -4.34 22.06 -7.79
CA LEU A 390 -4.48 23.10 -8.80
C LEU A 390 -3.52 24.26 -8.54
N PHE A 391 -3.37 24.67 -7.27
CA PHE A 391 -2.38 25.64 -6.85
C PHE A 391 -0.94 25.16 -7.15
N TYR A 392 -0.61 23.94 -6.75
CA TYR A 392 0.69 23.32 -7.00
C TYR A 392 0.98 23.21 -8.50
N TRP A 393 0.02 22.71 -9.28
CA TRP A 393 0.12 22.57 -10.73
C TRP A 393 0.43 23.92 -11.39
N LYS A 394 -0.33 24.97 -11.06
CA LYS A 394 -0.12 26.33 -11.58
C LYS A 394 1.27 26.89 -11.26
N SER A 395 1.89 26.44 -10.16
CA SER A 395 3.23 26.89 -9.76
C SER A 395 4.38 26.16 -10.45
N VAL A 396 4.15 24.93 -10.94
CA VAL A 396 5.21 24.06 -11.49
C VAL A 396 5.04 23.81 -12.99
N HIS A 397 3.82 23.90 -13.50
CA HIS A 397 3.47 23.62 -14.90
C HIS A 397 2.77 24.81 -15.53
N SER A 398 3.16 25.15 -16.75
CA SER A 398 2.41 26.03 -17.63
C SER A 398 1.83 25.23 -18.78
N LEU A 399 0.50 25.23 -18.91
CA LEU A 399 -0.16 24.75 -20.12
C LEU A 399 -0.25 25.94 -21.06
N GLU A 400 0.68 26.02 -22.00
CA GLU A 400 0.72 27.13 -22.94
C GLU A 400 -0.62 27.25 -23.68
N GLY A 401 -1.25 28.42 -23.58
CA GLY A 401 -2.56 28.65 -24.20
C GLY A 401 -3.79 28.18 -23.41
N PHE A 402 -3.62 27.49 -22.29
CA PHE A 402 -4.74 26.98 -21.48
C PHE A 402 -4.66 27.42 -20.03
N GLU A 403 -5.82 27.64 -19.42
CA GLU A 403 -5.93 27.84 -17.97
C GLU A 403 -6.86 26.76 -17.40
N ILE A 404 -6.41 26.07 -16.36
CA ILE A 404 -7.26 25.10 -15.66
C ILE A 404 -8.21 25.87 -14.74
N ALA A 405 -9.51 25.64 -14.93
CA ALA A 405 -10.56 26.07 -14.03
C ALA A 405 -11.18 24.83 -13.38
N SER A 406 -11.72 24.99 -12.18
CA SER A 406 -12.43 23.93 -11.48
C SER A 406 -13.79 24.40 -11.02
N THR A 407 -14.80 23.55 -11.18
CA THR A 407 -16.15 23.78 -10.64
C THR A 407 -16.45 22.73 -9.59
N GLU A 408 -16.79 23.21 -8.41
CA GLU A 408 -17.30 22.36 -7.33
C GLU A 408 -18.74 21.93 -7.62
N LEU A 409 -19.01 20.64 -7.47
CA LEU A 409 -20.33 20.07 -7.58
C LEU A 409 -20.78 19.51 -6.23
N LEU A 410 -21.98 19.91 -5.79
CA LEU A 410 -22.65 19.39 -4.60
C LEU A 410 -23.76 18.43 -5.04
N CYS A 411 -23.37 17.37 -5.75
CA CYS A 411 -24.31 16.43 -6.34
C CYS A 411 -24.58 15.20 -5.46
N SER A 412 -23.98 15.09 -4.26
CA SER A 412 -24.28 13.99 -3.33
C SER A 412 -25.77 13.99 -2.94
N GLY A 413 -26.39 12.81 -2.90
CA GLY A 413 -27.83 12.66 -2.68
C GLY A 413 -28.48 11.60 -3.58
N ASN A 414 -29.82 11.59 -3.62
CA ASN A 414 -30.57 10.66 -4.47
C ASN A 414 -30.38 10.97 -5.98
N THR A 415 -30.75 10.01 -6.84
CA THR A 415 -30.65 10.15 -8.30
C THR A 415 -31.40 11.35 -8.88
N HIS A 416 -32.46 11.84 -8.22
CA HIS A 416 -33.17 13.03 -8.67
C HIS A 416 -32.35 14.32 -8.45
N HIS A 417 -31.76 14.47 -7.26
CA HIS A 417 -30.86 15.58 -6.95
C HIS A 417 -29.61 15.57 -7.83
N GLN A 418 -29.03 14.38 -8.06
CA GLN A 418 -27.90 14.20 -8.98
C GLN A 418 -28.24 14.67 -10.40
N ASN A 419 -29.39 14.25 -10.94
CA ASN A 419 -29.84 14.67 -12.27
C ASN A 419 -29.98 16.19 -12.38
N LEU A 420 -30.61 16.84 -11.40
CA LEU A 420 -30.76 18.29 -11.36
C LEU A 420 -29.38 18.99 -11.31
N CYS A 421 -28.50 18.54 -10.42
CA CYS A 421 -27.17 19.09 -10.23
C CYS A 421 -26.33 18.99 -11.52
N PHE A 422 -26.24 17.80 -12.13
CA PHE A 422 -25.49 17.61 -13.38
C PHE A 422 -26.15 18.32 -14.57
N SER A 423 -27.49 18.39 -14.64
CA SER A 423 -28.17 19.13 -15.71
C SER A 423 -27.82 20.63 -15.69
N HIS A 424 -27.66 21.21 -14.49
CA HIS A 424 -27.21 22.59 -14.35
C HIS A 424 -25.71 22.71 -14.70
N ALA A 425 -24.88 21.77 -14.24
CA ALA A 425 -23.45 21.76 -14.50
C ALA A 425 -23.10 21.65 -16.01
N LEU A 426 -23.94 20.99 -16.81
CA LEU A 426 -23.76 20.88 -18.27
C LEU A 426 -23.73 22.23 -19.00
N SER A 427 -24.15 23.33 -18.37
CA SER A 427 -23.94 24.68 -18.90
C SER A 427 -22.46 25.11 -18.94
N THR A 428 -21.61 24.50 -18.10
CA THR A 428 -20.15 24.72 -18.03
C THR A 428 -19.42 23.38 -18.17
N PRO A 429 -19.45 22.75 -19.37
CA PRO A 429 -19.00 21.38 -19.56
C PRO A 429 -17.53 21.20 -19.14
N ALA A 430 -17.28 20.21 -18.27
CA ALA A 430 -15.94 19.81 -17.90
C ALA A 430 -15.37 18.74 -18.83
N VAL A 431 -14.04 18.67 -18.88
CA VAL A 431 -13.32 17.61 -19.61
C VAL A 431 -13.10 16.37 -18.78
N GLY A 432 -13.31 16.44 -17.46
CA GLY A 432 -13.18 15.32 -16.52
C GLY A 432 -13.78 15.67 -15.17
N PHE A 433 -14.04 14.63 -14.38
CA PHE A 433 -14.69 14.73 -13.07
C PHE A 433 -13.90 13.95 -12.01
N ILE A 434 -13.50 14.63 -10.94
CA ILE A 434 -12.98 13.99 -9.73
C ILE A 434 -14.18 13.60 -8.86
N THR A 435 -14.50 12.32 -8.87
CA THR A 435 -15.73 11.76 -8.27
C THR A 435 -15.54 11.44 -6.78
N SER A 436 -16.60 10.90 -6.15
CA SER A 436 -16.67 10.62 -4.71
C SER A 436 -15.64 9.59 -4.22
N LEU A 437 -15.39 9.63 -2.90
CA LEU A 437 -14.69 8.61 -2.12
C LEU A 437 -15.52 7.33 -1.91
N PHE A 438 -16.79 7.31 -2.30
CA PHE A 438 -17.65 6.14 -2.13
C PHE A 438 -17.93 5.49 -3.47
N SER A 439 -17.76 4.16 -3.53
CA SER A 439 -17.96 3.38 -4.74
C SER A 439 -19.42 3.41 -5.22
N SER A 440 -20.38 3.32 -4.30
CA SER A 440 -21.81 3.41 -4.62
C SER A 440 -22.20 4.76 -5.22
N GLU A 441 -21.66 5.86 -4.68
CA GLU A 441 -21.87 7.21 -5.23
C GLU A 441 -21.19 7.38 -6.59
N SER A 442 -19.96 6.87 -6.75
CA SER A 442 -19.26 6.89 -8.03
C SER A 442 -20.05 6.18 -9.13
N VAL A 443 -20.61 5.00 -8.84
CA VAL A 443 -21.51 4.27 -9.75
C VAL A 443 -22.74 5.12 -10.08
N SER A 444 -23.37 5.73 -9.07
CA SER A 444 -24.56 6.57 -9.25
C SER A 444 -24.28 7.80 -10.13
N PHE A 445 -23.15 8.48 -9.94
CA PHE A 445 -22.75 9.62 -10.76
C PHE A 445 -22.49 9.21 -12.21
N ILE A 446 -21.80 8.10 -12.45
CA ILE A 446 -21.57 7.58 -13.81
C ILE A 446 -22.90 7.27 -14.51
N HIS A 447 -23.81 6.57 -13.84
CA HIS A 447 -25.12 6.27 -14.41
C HIS A 447 -25.94 7.53 -14.71
N THR A 448 -25.89 8.52 -13.81
CA THR A 448 -26.55 9.81 -14.01
C THR A 448 -25.99 10.56 -15.21
N LEU A 449 -24.66 10.67 -15.32
CA LEU A 449 -24.01 11.30 -16.47
C LEU A 449 -24.36 10.60 -17.78
N ARG A 450 -24.32 9.26 -17.82
CA ARG A 450 -24.76 8.48 -18.99
C ARG A 450 -26.21 8.75 -19.37
N SER A 451 -27.10 8.87 -18.38
CA SER A 451 -28.52 9.18 -18.63
C SER A 451 -28.74 10.58 -19.22
N LEU A 452 -27.80 11.49 -18.98
CA LEU A 452 -27.76 12.83 -19.57
C LEU A 452 -26.94 12.89 -20.87
N ASN A 453 -26.60 11.74 -21.47
CA ASN A 453 -25.72 11.61 -22.65
C ASN A 453 -24.35 12.29 -22.47
N CYS A 454 -23.85 12.35 -21.25
CA CYS A 454 -22.52 12.85 -20.91
C CYS A 454 -21.61 11.67 -20.55
N SER A 455 -20.50 11.53 -21.28
CA SER A 455 -19.47 10.52 -20.97
C SER A 455 -18.14 11.23 -20.87
N ILE A 456 -17.72 11.57 -19.66
CA ILE A 456 -16.43 12.20 -19.36
C ILE A 456 -15.59 11.28 -18.45
N PRO A 457 -14.26 11.35 -18.50
CA PRO A 457 -13.38 10.66 -17.54
C PRO A 457 -13.78 10.95 -16.09
N ASN A 458 -13.96 9.90 -15.31
CA ASN A 458 -14.26 9.94 -13.88
C ASN A 458 -13.07 9.37 -13.12
N VAL A 459 -12.44 10.15 -12.25
CA VAL A 459 -11.33 9.67 -11.39
C VAL A 459 -11.76 9.70 -9.95
N SER A 460 -11.88 8.54 -9.31
CA SER A 460 -12.16 8.46 -7.88
C SER A 460 -10.86 8.45 -7.08
N PRO A 461 -10.72 9.35 -6.10
CA PRO A 461 -9.61 9.31 -5.15
C PRO A 461 -9.61 8.06 -4.27
N TYR A 462 -10.79 7.56 -3.91
CA TYR A 462 -10.96 6.37 -3.07
C TYR A 462 -12.20 5.62 -3.53
N SER A 463 -12.04 4.46 -4.17
CA SER A 463 -13.19 3.63 -4.54
C SER A 463 -12.73 2.18 -4.64
N PRO A 464 -12.70 1.46 -3.51
CA PRO A 464 -12.08 0.15 -3.42
C PRO A 464 -12.92 -0.99 -4.01
N SER A 465 -14.12 -0.71 -4.55
CA SER A 465 -15.04 -1.71 -5.09
C SER A 465 -14.51 -2.44 -6.32
N ASP A 466 -14.68 -3.76 -6.33
CA ASP A 466 -14.35 -4.60 -7.47
C ASP A 466 -15.31 -4.41 -8.65
N ALA A 467 -16.55 -4.03 -8.38
CA ALA A 467 -17.56 -3.83 -9.41
C ALA A 467 -17.14 -2.76 -10.44
N LEU A 468 -16.41 -1.76 -9.98
CA LEU A 468 -15.91 -0.66 -10.79
C LEU A 468 -14.61 -1.00 -11.56
N GLN A 469 -14.03 -2.19 -11.39
CA GLN A 469 -12.80 -2.60 -12.08
C GLN A 469 -12.98 -2.89 -13.56
N ASN A 470 -14.16 -3.36 -13.95
CA ASN A 470 -14.40 -3.81 -15.31
C ASN A 470 -14.44 -2.61 -16.27
N LYS A 471 -13.35 -2.42 -16.99
CA LYS A 471 -13.19 -1.39 -18.02
C LYS A 471 -14.24 -1.50 -19.14
N SER A 472 -14.81 -2.68 -19.37
CA SER A 472 -15.87 -2.85 -20.36
C SER A 472 -17.19 -2.24 -19.89
N ASP A 473 -17.49 -2.34 -18.59
CA ASP A 473 -18.73 -1.82 -18.00
C ASP A 473 -18.61 -0.34 -17.63
N PHE A 474 -17.41 0.09 -17.21
CA PHE A 474 -17.08 1.46 -16.81
C PHE A 474 -15.80 1.98 -17.51
N PRO A 475 -15.80 2.15 -18.85
CA PRO A 475 -14.61 2.58 -19.61
C PRO A 475 -14.09 3.98 -19.24
N GLU A 476 -14.99 4.84 -18.76
CA GLU A 476 -14.69 6.21 -18.34
C GLU A 476 -14.18 6.33 -16.90
N PHE A 477 -14.23 5.25 -16.10
CA PHE A 477 -13.86 5.28 -14.69
C PHE A 477 -12.40 4.86 -14.47
N MET A 478 -11.74 5.55 -13.54
CA MET A 478 -10.43 5.20 -13.00
C MET A 478 -10.41 5.47 -11.50
N THR A 479 -9.63 4.71 -10.76
CA THR A 479 -9.32 4.99 -9.36
C THR A 479 -7.83 4.86 -9.12
N ILE A 480 -7.30 5.75 -8.28
CA ILE A 480 -5.90 5.73 -7.84
C ILE A 480 -5.64 4.72 -6.71
N MET A 481 -6.68 4.00 -6.30
CA MET A 481 -6.58 2.90 -5.36
C MET A 481 -6.61 1.55 -6.07
N LYS A 482 -6.28 0.52 -5.31
CA LYS A 482 -6.49 -0.86 -5.72
C LYS A 482 -7.63 -1.43 -4.90
N ASP A 483 -8.13 -2.56 -5.32
CA ASP A 483 -9.18 -3.23 -4.58
C ASP A 483 -8.80 -3.53 -3.15
N ILE A 484 -9.85 -3.68 -2.36
CA ILE A 484 -9.71 -4.07 -0.98
C ILE A 484 -9.20 -5.51 -0.81
N LYS A 485 -9.29 -6.32 -1.88
CA LYS A 485 -8.71 -7.66 -1.93
C LYS A 485 -7.21 -7.61 -1.77
N PHE A 486 -6.58 -6.56 -2.29
CA PHE A 486 -5.17 -6.31 -2.14
C PHE A 486 -4.79 -6.01 -0.69
N ASN A 487 -5.58 -5.23 0.07
CA ASN A 487 -5.29 -4.96 1.48
C ASN A 487 -5.36 -6.23 2.34
N ALA A 488 -6.38 -7.05 2.13
CA ALA A 488 -6.44 -8.37 2.74
C ALA A 488 -5.24 -9.23 2.31
N LYS A 489 -4.90 -9.24 1.01
CA LYS A 489 -3.57 -9.61 0.44
C LYS A 489 -2.43 -9.43 1.44
N VAL A 490 -2.20 -8.17 1.76
CA VAL A 490 -1.12 -7.68 2.62
C VAL A 490 -1.26 -8.14 4.06
N MET A 491 -2.47 -8.12 4.65
CA MET A 491 -2.70 -8.63 6.01
C MET A 491 -2.29 -10.09 6.19
N LEU A 492 -2.45 -10.87 5.13
CA LEU A 492 -2.16 -12.31 5.13
C LEU A 492 -0.67 -12.56 4.95
N ASP A 493 -0.01 -11.79 4.09
CA ASP A 493 1.44 -11.80 4.00
C ASP A 493 2.07 -11.36 5.34
N LEU A 494 1.46 -10.40 6.06
CA LEU A 494 1.86 -10.03 7.42
C LEU A 494 1.67 -11.18 8.42
N ALA A 495 0.53 -11.88 8.36
CA ALA A 495 0.28 -13.06 9.20
C ALA A 495 1.37 -14.13 9.02
N VAL A 496 1.79 -14.37 7.77
CA VAL A 496 2.87 -15.32 7.47
C VAL A 496 4.21 -14.84 8.05
N VAL A 497 4.53 -13.55 7.91
CA VAL A 497 5.75 -12.95 8.48
C VAL A 497 5.78 -13.10 10.01
N PHE A 498 4.64 -12.88 10.67
CA PHE A 498 4.49 -12.98 12.13
C PHE A 498 4.21 -14.39 12.65
N ARG A 499 4.12 -15.40 11.77
CA ARG A 499 3.80 -16.80 12.10
C ARG A 499 2.47 -16.97 12.84
N TRP A 500 1.51 -16.11 12.54
CA TRP A 500 0.17 -16.18 13.06
C TRP A 500 -0.68 -17.19 12.28
N GLN A 501 -1.42 -18.04 12.99
CA GLN A 501 -2.21 -19.12 12.40
C GLN A 501 -3.70 -18.97 12.69
N ASN A 502 -4.11 -18.48 13.85
CA ASN A 502 -5.50 -18.44 14.27
C ASN A 502 -6.06 -17.01 14.21
N PHE A 503 -7.19 -16.84 13.52
CA PHE A 503 -7.83 -15.53 13.34
C PHE A 503 -9.33 -15.60 13.63
N ILE A 504 -9.87 -14.52 14.18
CA ILE A 504 -11.29 -14.19 14.14
C ILE A 504 -11.48 -13.17 13.02
N VAL A 505 -12.46 -13.40 12.14
CA VAL A 505 -12.77 -12.50 11.04
C VAL A 505 -14.18 -11.97 11.20
N LEU A 506 -14.34 -10.65 11.13
CA LEU A 506 -15.64 -9.96 11.24
C LEU A 506 -15.85 -9.01 10.07
N TYR A 507 -17.07 -8.98 9.52
CA TYR A 507 -17.46 -8.07 8.45
C TYR A 507 -18.96 -7.72 8.54
N ASP A 508 -19.33 -6.61 7.92
CA ASP A 508 -20.70 -6.08 7.92
C ASP A 508 -21.65 -6.88 7.00
N ASP A 509 -22.85 -7.20 7.49
CA ASP A 509 -23.93 -7.88 6.75
C ASP A 509 -24.77 -6.90 5.91
N ILE A 510 -24.13 -6.07 5.08
CA ILE A 510 -24.85 -5.25 4.10
C ILE A 510 -24.96 -6.05 2.81
N ASN A 511 -26.13 -6.01 2.17
CA ASN A 511 -26.28 -6.33 0.74
C ASN A 511 -25.64 -5.25 -0.17
N ASP A 512 -24.60 -4.57 0.33
CA ASP A 512 -23.82 -3.64 -0.48
C ASP A 512 -22.91 -4.47 -1.38
N LEU A 513 -22.72 -3.99 -2.61
CA LEU A 513 -21.81 -4.61 -3.56
C LEU A 513 -20.43 -4.81 -2.92
N ASP A 514 -19.98 -3.83 -2.14
CA ASP A 514 -18.70 -3.88 -1.46
C ASP A 514 -18.64 -5.06 -0.48
N CYS A 515 -19.61 -5.18 0.45
CA CYS A 515 -19.74 -6.25 1.44
C CYS A 515 -19.76 -7.67 0.83
N GLN A 516 -20.53 -7.90 -0.24
CA GLN A 516 -20.60 -9.21 -0.89
C GLN A 516 -19.27 -9.65 -1.51
N TYR A 517 -18.47 -8.71 -2.03
CA TYR A 517 -17.14 -9.02 -2.56
C TYR A 517 -16.13 -9.38 -1.45
N PHE A 518 -16.22 -8.79 -0.25
CA PHE A 518 -15.38 -9.20 0.89
C PHE A 518 -15.66 -10.64 1.33
N ILE A 519 -16.93 -11.07 1.31
CA ILE A 519 -17.31 -12.45 1.61
C ILE A 519 -16.60 -13.41 0.65
N SER A 520 -16.63 -13.10 -0.65
CA SER A 520 -15.94 -13.90 -1.68
C SER A 520 -14.43 -13.98 -1.46
N LEU A 521 -13.83 -12.93 -0.90
CA LEU A 521 -12.40 -12.89 -0.60
C LEU A 521 -12.03 -13.74 0.61
N ILE A 522 -12.82 -13.65 1.70
CA ILE A 522 -12.65 -14.50 2.87
C ILE A 522 -12.80 -15.97 2.47
N GLU A 523 -13.75 -16.29 1.58
CA GLU A 523 -13.96 -17.63 1.04
C GLU A 523 -12.82 -18.10 0.14
N GLN A 524 -12.32 -17.24 -0.77
CA GLN A 524 -11.14 -17.54 -1.59
C GLN A 524 -9.87 -17.72 -0.76
N PHE A 525 -9.73 -16.92 0.30
CA PHE A 525 -8.62 -17.02 1.24
C PHE A 525 -8.61 -18.37 1.97
N ASN A 526 -9.79 -18.82 2.39
CA ASN A 526 -10.00 -20.08 3.09
C ASN A 526 -9.59 -21.31 2.25
N MET A 527 -9.62 -21.24 0.91
CA MET A 527 -9.41 -22.42 0.05
C MET A 527 -7.97 -22.59 -0.49
N LYS A 528 -7.28 -21.52 -0.90
CA LYS A 528 -5.99 -21.65 -1.63
C LYS A 528 -4.74 -21.27 -0.82
N THR A 529 -4.83 -20.27 0.04
CA THR A 529 -3.65 -19.71 0.74
C THR A 529 -3.60 -20.17 2.19
N ALA A 530 -4.75 -20.24 2.86
CA ALA A 530 -4.88 -20.77 4.22
C ALA A 530 -4.37 -22.22 4.34
N THR A 531 -4.67 -23.06 3.35
CA THR A 531 -4.19 -24.46 3.28
C THR A 531 -2.68 -24.58 3.09
N LYS A 532 -2.04 -23.63 2.41
CA LYS A 532 -0.59 -23.62 2.20
C LYS A 532 0.20 -23.21 3.45
N PHE A 533 -0.36 -22.30 4.26
CA PHE A 533 0.33 -21.72 5.42
C PHE A 533 -0.26 -22.12 6.77
N ASN A 534 -1.22 -23.06 6.79
CA ASN A 534 -1.92 -23.54 7.99
C ASN A 534 -2.63 -22.42 8.77
N ILE A 535 -3.20 -21.45 8.06
CA ILE A 535 -4.01 -20.38 8.66
C ILE A 535 -5.45 -20.88 8.86
N LYS A 536 -6.01 -20.72 10.05
CA LYS A 536 -7.33 -21.15 10.47
C LYS A 536 -8.17 -19.97 10.92
N ILE A 537 -9.34 -19.80 10.29
CA ILE A 537 -10.38 -18.90 10.78
C ILE A 537 -11.18 -19.64 11.85
N ALA A 538 -11.07 -19.21 13.11
CA ALA A 538 -11.60 -19.94 14.26
C ALA A 538 -13.12 -19.83 14.40
N ASN A 539 -13.72 -18.69 14.01
CA ASN A 539 -15.15 -18.48 14.07
C ASN A 539 -15.89 -19.07 12.86
N SER A 540 -17.08 -19.63 13.11
CA SER A 540 -17.94 -20.21 12.07
C SER A 540 -18.44 -19.12 11.10
N PRO A 541 -18.81 -19.46 9.85
CA PRO A 541 -19.32 -18.50 8.89
C PRO A 541 -20.45 -17.60 9.42
N ASP A 542 -21.37 -18.16 10.20
CA ASP A 542 -22.50 -17.42 10.79
C ASP A 542 -22.07 -16.42 11.87
N MET A 543 -20.91 -16.64 12.52
CA MET A 543 -20.33 -15.74 13.51
C MET A 543 -19.38 -14.70 12.90
N ARG A 544 -19.19 -14.68 11.58
CA ARG A 544 -18.36 -13.65 10.90
C ARG A 544 -19.16 -12.41 10.53
N LYS A 545 -20.48 -12.56 10.38
CA LYS A 545 -21.40 -11.51 9.95
C LYS A 545 -21.83 -10.67 11.14
N MET A 546 -21.57 -9.37 11.07
CA MET A 546 -22.12 -8.39 12.00
C MET A 546 -23.32 -7.71 11.37
N ASN A 547 -24.44 -7.64 12.10
CA ASN A 547 -25.58 -6.88 11.63
C ASN A 547 -25.22 -5.39 11.57
N THR A 548 -25.47 -4.74 10.44
CA THR A 548 -25.09 -3.34 10.20
C THR A 548 -25.95 -2.32 10.92
N THR A 549 -27.10 -2.78 11.42
CA THR A 549 -27.91 -2.00 12.36
C THR A 549 -27.44 -2.18 13.81
N TYR A 550 -26.32 -2.86 14.05
CA TYR A 550 -25.77 -3.02 15.38
C TYR A 550 -25.27 -1.69 15.93
N THR A 551 -25.72 -1.41 17.14
CA THR A 551 -25.41 -0.22 17.93
C THR A 551 -25.27 -0.66 19.38
N LEU A 552 -24.57 0.13 20.21
CA LEU A 552 -24.21 -0.25 21.58
C LEU A 552 -25.43 -0.55 22.48
N ASP A 553 -26.56 0.13 22.26
CA ASP A 553 -27.83 -0.10 22.95
C ASP A 553 -28.36 -1.54 22.78
N LYS A 554 -27.98 -2.21 21.69
CA LYS A 554 -28.33 -3.62 21.42
C LYS A 554 -27.36 -4.62 22.03
N TYR A 555 -26.31 -4.19 22.74
CA TYR A 555 -25.31 -5.07 23.36
C TYR A 555 -25.94 -6.17 24.22
N SER A 556 -26.98 -5.86 24.99
CA SER A 556 -27.68 -6.85 25.83
C SER A 556 -28.20 -8.07 25.05
N GLN A 557 -28.65 -7.85 23.81
CA GLN A 557 -29.14 -8.91 22.91
C GLN A 557 -27.98 -9.72 22.30
N TRP A 558 -26.86 -9.05 22.02
CA TRP A 558 -25.69 -9.64 21.34
C TRP A 558 -24.60 -10.13 22.30
N LYS A 559 -24.76 -9.94 23.61
CA LYS A 559 -23.77 -10.31 24.63
C LYS A 559 -23.34 -11.78 24.54
N GLY A 560 -24.28 -12.69 24.23
CA GLY A 560 -23.98 -14.10 24.02
C GLY A 560 -23.03 -14.32 22.85
N TRP A 561 -23.26 -13.63 21.73
CA TRP A 561 -22.44 -13.71 20.52
C TRP A 561 -21.00 -13.22 20.76
N PHE A 562 -20.82 -12.07 21.41
CA PHE A 562 -19.49 -11.58 21.78
C PHE A 562 -18.76 -12.54 22.70
N LYS A 563 -19.44 -13.10 23.71
CA LYS A 563 -18.86 -14.11 24.60
C LYS A 563 -18.47 -15.39 23.88
N SER A 564 -19.26 -15.83 22.89
CA SER A 564 -18.93 -16.98 22.06
C SER A 564 -17.64 -16.75 21.25
N LEU A 565 -17.43 -15.55 20.70
CA LEU A 565 -16.18 -15.21 20.02
C LEU A 565 -14.98 -15.20 20.98
N ILE A 566 -15.13 -14.58 22.15
CA ILE A 566 -14.07 -14.56 23.17
C ILE A 566 -13.69 -15.98 23.60
N SER A 567 -14.67 -16.88 23.71
CA SER A 567 -14.42 -18.28 24.10
C SER A 567 -13.59 -19.11 23.11
N LEU A 568 -13.34 -18.58 21.90
CA LEU A 568 -12.45 -19.21 20.92
C LEU A 568 -10.96 -19.04 21.28
N ASN A 569 -10.63 -18.20 22.27
CA ASN A 569 -9.27 -17.94 22.78
C ASN A 569 -8.27 -17.49 21.69
N VAL A 570 -8.76 -16.74 20.70
CA VAL A 570 -7.94 -16.16 19.62
C VAL A 570 -7.70 -14.68 19.90
N ARG A 571 -6.44 -14.24 19.75
CA ARG A 571 -6.01 -12.85 19.97
C ARG A 571 -6.14 -11.99 18.72
N LEU A 572 -6.08 -12.56 17.52
CA LEU A 572 -6.04 -11.79 16.27
C LEU A 572 -7.45 -11.61 15.69
N TYR A 573 -7.89 -10.36 15.62
CA TYR A 573 -9.18 -9.97 15.07
C TYR A 573 -8.98 -9.21 13.77
N VAL A 574 -9.28 -9.84 12.64
CA VAL A 574 -9.33 -9.18 11.34
C VAL A 574 -10.72 -8.61 11.17
N ILE A 575 -10.82 -7.29 11.09
CA ILE A 575 -12.12 -6.62 11.07
C ILE A 575 -12.24 -5.75 9.83
N PHE A 576 -13.32 -5.98 9.09
CA PHE A 576 -13.75 -5.26 7.90
C PHE A 576 -15.15 -4.67 8.14
N LEU A 577 -15.23 -3.75 9.09
CA LEU A 577 -16.47 -3.06 9.45
C LEU A 577 -16.37 -1.59 9.05
N ASN A 578 -17.47 -1.05 8.54
CA ASN A 578 -17.58 0.37 8.25
C ASN A 578 -17.70 1.16 9.56
N VAL A 579 -17.30 2.43 9.51
CA VAL A 579 -17.54 3.39 10.59
C VAL A 579 -19.02 3.84 10.51
N PRO A 580 -19.79 3.86 11.61
CA PRO A 580 -19.40 3.69 13.01
C PRO A 580 -19.54 2.27 13.58
N SER A 581 -20.04 1.28 12.82
CA SER A 581 -20.22 -0.11 13.28
C SER A 581 -18.97 -0.68 13.96
N TRP A 582 -17.80 -0.34 13.41
CA TRP A 582 -16.50 -0.64 13.98
C TRP A 582 -16.39 -0.29 15.48
N TYR A 583 -16.79 0.91 15.90
CA TYR A 583 -16.67 1.36 17.30
C TYR A 583 -17.55 0.58 18.24
N HIS A 584 -18.81 0.42 17.85
CA HIS A 584 -19.75 -0.30 18.66
C HIS A 584 -19.29 -1.74 18.88
N VAL A 585 -18.69 -2.38 17.86
CA VAL A 585 -18.14 -3.74 17.98
C VAL A 585 -16.94 -3.80 18.91
N VAL A 586 -15.94 -2.92 18.74
CA VAL A 586 -14.74 -2.92 19.60
C VAL A 586 -15.11 -2.61 21.06
N GLU A 587 -15.99 -1.64 21.30
CA GLU A 587 -16.49 -1.35 22.64
C GLU A 587 -17.26 -2.54 23.24
N SER A 588 -18.05 -3.24 22.42
CA SER A 588 -18.80 -4.40 22.90
C SER A 588 -17.89 -5.57 23.27
N PHE A 589 -16.74 -5.73 22.61
CA PHE A 589 -15.71 -6.65 23.05
C PHE A 589 -15.13 -6.28 24.41
N TYR A 590 -14.91 -4.97 24.65
CA TYR A 590 -14.50 -4.47 25.95
C TYR A 590 -15.51 -4.83 27.04
N ASP A 591 -16.78 -4.53 26.79
CA ASP A 591 -17.87 -4.79 27.73
C ASP A 591 -18.12 -6.29 27.92
N ALA A 592 -17.81 -7.10 26.91
CA ALA A 592 -17.84 -8.57 26.99
C ALA A 592 -16.67 -9.18 27.76
N GLY A 593 -15.60 -8.41 28.00
CA GLY A 593 -14.52 -8.77 28.92
C GLY A 593 -13.12 -8.74 28.32
N LEU A 594 -12.94 -8.41 27.04
CA LEU A 594 -11.60 -8.21 26.48
C LEU A 594 -10.93 -6.97 27.10
N ARG A 595 -9.63 -7.07 27.36
CA ARG A 595 -8.78 -5.99 27.86
C ARG A 595 -7.55 -5.84 26.98
N ARG A 596 -6.73 -4.84 27.28
CA ARG A 596 -5.48 -4.57 26.58
C ARG A 596 -4.63 -5.85 26.45
N GLY A 597 -4.33 -6.22 25.21
CA GLY A 597 -3.53 -7.41 24.89
C GLY A 597 -4.30 -8.72 24.73
N ASP A 598 -5.59 -8.76 25.08
CA ASP A 598 -6.43 -9.92 24.79
C ASP A 598 -6.81 -9.97 23.30
N ALA A 599 -6.85 -8.81 22.64
CA ALA A 599 -7.11 -8.67 21.22
C ALA A 599 -6.07 -7.76 20.54
N ILE A 600 -5.73 -8.10 19.30
CA ILE A 600 -4.95 -7.27 18.38
C ILE A 600 -5.77 -7.18 17.10
N PHE A 601 -6.11 -5.96 16.74
CA PHE A 601 -6.94 -5.71 15.57
C PHE A 601 -6.06 -5.54 14.34
N LEU A 602 -6.42 -6.25 13.27
CA LEU A 602 -5.90 -6.07 11.92
C LEU A 602 -7.02 -5.43 11.10
N SER A 603 -6.86 -4.16 10.74
CA SER A 603 -7.91 -3.39 10.06
C SER A 603 -7.42 -2.76 8.77
N ASN A 604 -8.33 -2.51 7.85
CA ASN A 604 -8.06 -1.97 6.53
C ASN A 604 -8.47 -0.50 6.38
N GLY A 605 -8.75 0.19 7.48
CA GLY A 605 -9.19 1.58 7.53
C GLY A 605 -8.51 2.32 8.68
N ARG A 606 -8.42 3.65 8.59
CA ARG A 606 -7.74 4.48 9.60
C ARG A 606 -8.58 4.59 10.88
N VAL A 607 -8.45 3.60 11.76
CA VAL A 607 -9.17 3.48 13.03
C VAL A 607 -8.89 4.64 13.97
N ALA A 608 -7.66 5.14 14.05
CA ALA A 608 -7.28 6.21 14.97
C ALA A 608 -7.85 7.56 14.53
N TYR A 609 -7.78 7.86 13.22
CA TYR A 609 -8.37 9.07 12.67
C TYR A 609 -9.87 9.15 12.95
N SER A 610 -10.55 8.03 12.72
CA SER A 610 -12.00 8.00 12.79
C SER A 610 -12.48 8.20 14.25
N LEU A 611 -11.65 7.88 15.27
CA LEU A 611 -11.96 8.15 16.70
C LEU A 611 -12.11 9.64 17.02
N THR A 612 -11.56 10.52 16.18
CA THR A 612 -11.70 11.98 16.38
C THR A 612 -13.14 12.47 16.20
N TRP A 613 -14.03 11.64 15.63
CA TRP A 613 -15.45 11.93 15.50
C TRP A 613 -16.27 11.49 16.72
N GLU A 614 -15.70 10.66 17.61
CA GLU A 614 -16.35 10.28 18.85
C GLU A 614 -16.17 11.38 19.90
N THR A 615 -17.24 11.67 20.64
CA THR A 615 -17.25 12.71 21.67
C THR A 615 -17.40 12.15 23.08
N ASP A 616 -17.85 10.91 23.23
CA ASP A 616 -17.96 10.27 24.54
C ASP A 616 -16.59 9.82 25.07
N THR A 617 -16.08 10.55 26.07
CA THR A 617 -14.78 10.28 26.71
C THR A 617 -14.70 8.90 27.37
N SER A 618 -15.81 8.39 27.91
CA SER A 618 -15.86 7.05 28.51
C SER A 618 -15.68 6.00 27.42
N GLN A 619 -16.39 6.14 26.29
CA GLN A 619 -16.26 5.24 25.16
C GLN A 619 -14.85 5.28 24.57
N ILE A 620 -14.28 6.48 24.36
CA ILE A 620 -12.92 6.68 23.86
C ILE A 620 -11.91 5.93 24.73
N SER A 621 -12.03 6.00 26.06
CA SER A 621 -11.10 5.29 26.98
C SER A 621 -11.10 3.77 26.78
N LYS A 622 -12.27 3.16 26.56
CA LYS A 622 -12.41 1.72 26.29
C LYS A 622 -11.78 1.35 24.94
N LEU A 623 -12.02 2.18 23.92
CA LEU A 623 -11.47 1.97 22.58
C LEU A 623 -9.95 2.11 22.57
N ILE A 624 -9.40 3.10 23.28
CA ILE A 624 -7.95 3.28 23.44
C ILE A 624 -7.31 2.03 24.04
N GLU A 625 -7.92 1.49 25.11
CA GLU A 625 -7.39 0.33 25.81
C GLU A 625 -7.24 -0.91 24.89
N LEU A 626 -8.21 -1.12 23.99
CA LEU A 626 -8.22 -2.27 23.08
C LEU A 626 -7.45 -2.06 21.77
N LEU A 627 -7.44 -0.83 21.24
CA LEU A 627 -6.82 -0.55 19.94
C LEU A 627 -5.31 -0.33 20.04
N TYR A 628 -4.78 -0.02 21.22
CA TYR A 628 -3.35 0.19 21.40
C TYR A 628 -2.51 -1.03 20.98
N GLY A 629 -1.54 -0.82 20.09
CA GLY A 629 -0.69 -1.88 19.53
C GLY A 629 -1.33 -2.67 18.38
N SER A 630 -2.52 -2.27 17.91
CA SER A 630 -3.15 -2.82 16.71
C SER A 630 -2.40 -2.41 15.44
N VAL A 631 -2.64 -3.14 14.35
CA VAL A 631 -2.00 -2.90 13.05
C VAL A 631 -3.08 -2.54 12.03
N VAL A 632 -2.85 -1.43 11.34
CA VAL A 632 -3.70 -0.95 10.25
C VAL A 632 -2.94 -1.13 8.95
N VAL A 633 -3.58 -1.76 7.98
CA VAL A 633 -3.06 -1.93 6.63
C VAL A 633 -3.88 -1.03 5.72
N PHE A 634 -3.26 0.06 5.28
CA PHE A 634 -3.94 1.09 4.50
C PHE A 634 -3.02 1.60 3.40
N HIS A 635 -3.53 2.28 2.37
CA HIS A 635 -2.64 2.81 1.33
C HIS A 635 -1.67 3.84 1.91
N ALA A 636 -0.41 3.85 1.47
CA ALA A 636 0.57 4.78 2.00
C ALA A 636 0.28 6.22 1.51
N GLU A 637 0.03 7.15 2.43
CA GLU A 637 -0.09 8.58 2.14
C GLU A 637 1.24 9.29 2.40
N TRP A 638 1.49 10.37 1.66
CA TRP A 638 2.65 11.26 1.86
C TRP A 638 3.98 10.50 1.90
N PHE A 639 4.10 9.47 1.08
CA PHE A 639 5.19 8.51 1.10
C PHE A 639 6.40 8.99 0.28
N GLY A 640 7.60 8.70 0.79
CA GLY A 640 8.86 9.08 0.17
C GLY A 640 9.20 10.57 0.34
N GLU A 641 10.36 10.97 -0.18
CA GLU A 641 10.85 12.35 -0.09
C GLU A 641 9.91 13.35 -0.77
N TYR A 642 9.39 12.98 -1.95
CA TYR A 642 8.44 13.80 -2.71
C TYR A 642 7.10 13.95 -1.98
N GLY A 643 6.53 12.86 -1.46
CA GLY A 643 5.30 12.89 -0.68
C GLY A 643 5.40 13.78 0.57
N LYS A 644 6.49 13.65 1.34
CA LYS A 644 6.73 14.51 2.51
C LYS A 644 6.91 15.99 2.15
N LYS A 645 7.53 16.30 1.01
CA LYS A 645 7.66 17.68 0.53
C LYS A 645 6.28 18.27 0.22
N LEU A 646 5.41 17.50 -0.44
CA LEU A 646 4.03 17.90 -0.72
C LEU A 646 3.21 18.04 0.56
N GLU A 647 3.35 17.12 1.50
CA GLU A 647 2.67 17.18 2.81
C GLU A 647 3.03 18.46 3.56
N ASN A 648 4.31 18.82 3.64
CA ASN A 648 4.74 20.07 4.27
C ASN A 648 4.16 21.31 3.59
N GLY A 649 4.08 21.30 2.25
CA GLY A 649 3.45 22.39 1.49
C GLY A 649 1.95 22.47 1.74
N TYR A 650 1.27 21.32 1.80
CA TYR A 650 -0.15 21.21 2.11
C TYR A 650 -0.47 21.70 3.52
N LEU A 651 0.29 21.22 4.52
CA LEU A 651 0.15 21.60 5.93
C LEU A 651 0.39 23.10 6.14
N LYS A 652 1.32 23.70 5.40
CA LYS A 652 1.57 25.14 5.45
C LYS A 652 0.37 25.96 4.97
N GLU A 653 -0.34 25.47 3.95
CA GLU A 653 -1.46 26.19 3.34
C GLU A 653 -2.79 25.96 4.10
N TYR A 654 -3.05 24.73 4.57
CA TYR A 654 -4.35 24.34 5.13
C TYR A 654 -4.35 24.03 6.64
N GLY A 655 -3.19 24.05 7.31
CA GLY A 655 -3.09 23.96 8.77
C GLY A 655 -3.28 22.57 9.40
N GLY A 656 -3.62 21.54 8.62
CA GLY A 656 -3.71 20.15 9.07
C GLY A 656 -3.90 19.18 7.92
N SER A 657 -3.36 17.94 8.01
CA SER A 657 -3.57 16.94 6.97
C SER A 657 -4.94 16.30 7.17
N SER A 658 -5.73 16.27 6.10
CA SER A 658 -6.95 15.48 6.09
C SER A 658 -6.65 14.13 5.49
N VAL A 659 -7.27 13.08 6.03
CA VAL A 659 -7.21 11.75 5.43
C VAL A 659 -7.79 11.86 4.02
N PHE A 660 -7.20 11.15 3.06
CA PHE A 660 -7.56 11.21 1.63
C PHE A 660 -7.13 12.47 0.85
N SER A 661 -6.55 13.50 1.48
CA SER A 661 -6.02 14.67 0.74
C SER A 661 -4.95 14.28 -0.28
N CYS A 662 -4.07 13.35 0.08
CA CYS A 662 -3.04 12.85 -0.81
C CYS A 662 -3.66 12.11 -2.02
N TYR A 663 -4.70 11.30 -1.80
CA TYR A 663 -5.38 10.63 -2.90
C TYR A 663 -6.11 11.63 -3.81
N SER A 664 -6.78 12.61 -3.23
CA SER A 664 -7.42 13.69 -4.01
C SER A 664 -6.39 14.41 -4.88
N PHE A 665 -5.18 14.59 -4.36
CA PHE A 665 -4.05 15.13 -5.10
C PHE A 665 -3.63 14.23 -6.26
N ASP A 666 -3.37 12.94 -6.01
CA ASP A 666 -2.93 12.00 -7.03
C ASP A 666 -3.99 11.78 -8.12
N ALA A 667 -5.28 11.77 -7.77
CA ALA A 667 -6.39 11.67 -8.71
C ALA A 667 -6.48 12.90 -9.62
N THR A 668 -6.32 14.09 -9.04
CA THR A 668 -6.32 15.35 -9.80
C THR A 668 -5.09 15.42 -10.71
N MET A 669 -3.91 15.05 -10.21
CA MET A 669 -2.68 14.97 -11.02
C MET A 669 -2.80 14.00 -12.18
N LEU A 670 -3.48 12.86 -12.01
CA LEU A 670 -3.73 11.91 -13.10
C LEU A 670 -4.55 12.54 -14.23
N LEU A 671 -5.60 13.29 -13.88
CA LEU A 671 -6.40 14.02 -14.86
C LEU A 671 -5.59 15.13 -15.54
N LEU A 672 -4.83 15.93 -14.78
CA LEU A 672 -4.03 17.03 -15.30
C LEU A 672 -2.91 16.56 -16.25
N HIS A 673 -2.17 15.50 -15.89
CA HIS A 673 -1.19 14.89 -16.79
C HIS A 673 -1.86 14.28 -18.03
N GLY A 674 -3.06 13.70 -17.89
CA GLY A 674 -3.85 13.24 -19.03
C GLY A 674 -4.23 14.36 -19.98
N ILE A 675 -4.66 15.52 -19.45
CA ILE A 675 -4.98 16.72 -20.22
C ILE A 675 -3.73 17.24 -20.93
N GLU A 676 -2.63 17.45 -20.20
CA GLU A 676 -1.34 17.90 -20.74
C GLU A 676 -0.87 16.99 -21.88
N PHE A 677 -0.93 15.68 -21.69
CA PHE A 677 -0.51 14.72 -22.70
C PHE A 677 -1.44 14.74 -23.92
N THR A 678 -2.75 14.86 -23.73
CA THR A 678 -3.73 14.96 -24.83
C THR A 678 -3.49 16.20 -25.67
N ILE A 679 -3.21 17.34 -25.03
CA ILE A 679 -2.84 18.59 -25.69
C ILE A 679 -1.54 18.42 -26.48
N ARG A 680 -0.50 17.83 -25.87
CA ARG A 680 0.80 17.58 -26.54
C ARG A 680 0.70 16.64 -27.74
N GLN A 681 -0.25 15.72 -27.75
CA GLN A 681 -0.52 14.82 -28.88
C GLN A 681 -1.35 15.48 -29.99
N GLY A 682 -1.75 16.74 -29.82
CA GLY A 682 -2.62 17.44 -30.77
C GLY A 682 -4.02 16.83 -30.84
N GLN A 683 -4.48 16.18 -29.78
CA GLN A 683 -5.80 15.54 -29.71
C GLN A 683 -6.81 16.48 -29.06
N ASN A 684 -8.09 16.30 -29.42
CA ASN A 684 -9.17 17.10 -28.85
C ASN A 684 -9.40 16.71 -27.38
N ILE A 685 -9.15 17.63 -26.45
CA ILE A 685 -9.33 17.37 -25.01
C ILE A 685 -10.80 17.09 -24.62
N LYS A 686 -11.76 17.53 -25.44
CA LYS A 686 -13.20 17.27 -25.25
C LYS A 686 -13.59 15.87 -25.71
N ASP A 687 -12.72 15.18 -26.45
CA ASP A 687 -12.91 13.75 -26.75
C ASP A 687 -12.54 12.93 -25.51
N SER A 688 -13.57 12.53 -24.77
CA SER A 688 -13.42 11.79 -23.52
C SER A 688 -12.76 10.43 -23.71
N GLN A 689 -12.87 9.80 -24.88
CA GLN A 689 -12.21 8.52 -25.15
C GLN A 689 -10.71 8.74 -25.33
N ALA A 690 -10.32 9.75 -26.11
CA ALA A 690 -8.92 10.13 -26.28
C ALA A 690 -8.27 10.48 -24.94
N LEU A 691 -8.94 11.32 -24.13
CA LEU A 691 -8.46 11.71 -22.81
C LEU A 691 -8.34 10.50 -21.86
N ASN A 692 -9.34 9.62 -21.81
CA ASN A 692 -9.28 8.38 -21.02
C ASN A 692 -8.11 7.48 -21.42
N ILE A 693 -7.87 7.29 -22.72
CA ILE A 693 -6.73 6.50 -23.22
C ILE A 693 -5.41 7.13 -22.78
N ASN A 694 -5.30 8.45 -22.86
CA ASN A 694 -4.10 9.16 -22.48
C ASN A 694 -3.86 9.17 -20.98
N MET A 695 -4.90 9.30 -20.16
CA MET A 695 -4.83 9.17 -18.69
C MET A 695 -4.28 7.80 -18.29
N ARG A 696 -4.77 6.71 -18.90
CA ARG A 696 -4.30 5.34 -18.61
C ARG A 696 -2.83 5.10 -19.02
N LYS A 697 -2.30 5.88 -19.97
CA LYS A 697 -0.88 5.83 -20.36
C LYS A 697 0.03 6.60 -19.41
N GLN A 698 -0.52 7.41 -18.50
CA GLN A 698 0.30 8.21 -17.60
C GLN A 698 0.96 7.34 -16.53
N LYS A 699 2.22 7.68 -16.26
CA LYS A 699 3.00 7.16 -15.13
C LYS A 699 3.81 8.30 -14.54
N PHE A 700 3.53 8.66 -13.28
CA PHE A 700 4.21 9.76 -12.60
C PHE A 700 4.39 9.44 -11.11
N LEU A 701 5.23 10.23 -10.43
CA LEU A 701 5.41 10.15 -8.99
C LEU A 701 4.41 11.10 -8.31
N GLY A 702 3.44 10.53 -7.59
CA GLY A 702 2.47 11.25 -6.77
C GLY A 702 2.89 11.31 -5.30
N CYS A 703 2.03 11.84 -4.44
CA CYS A 703 2.27 11.88 -2.99
C CYS A 703 2.15 10.49 -2.34
N SER A 704 1.40 9.56 -2.94
CA SER A 704 1.29 8.16 -2.48
C SER A 704 2.25 7.21 -3.22
N GLY A 705 3.29 7.75 -3.86
CA GLY A 705 4.26 6.99 -4.66
C GLY A 705 3.92 6.96 -6.15
N ILE A 706 4.34 5.91 -6.88
CA ILE A 706 4.17 5.86 -8.34
C ILE A 706 2.70 5.63 -8.69
N ILE A 707 2.12 6.54 -9.47
CA ILE A 707 0.75 6.45 -9.99
C ILE A 707 0.79 5.92 -11.41
N SER A 708 0.09 4.82 -11.65
CA SER A 708 -0.19 4.28 -12.99
C SER A 708 -1.42 3.40 -12.93
N ILE A 709 -2.29 3.50 -13.93
CA ILE A 709 -3.50 2.70 -14.06
C ILE A 709 -3.19 1.40 -14.80
N GLU A 710 -3.86 0.31 -14.45
CA GLU A 710 -3.76 -0.97 -15.16
C GLU A 710 -4.22 -0.83 -16.61
N SER A 711 -3.56 -1.54 -17.54
CA SER A 711 -3.93 -1.49 -18.97
C SER A 711 -5.36 -2.01 -19.21
N ASP A 712 -5.72 -3.05 -18.46
CA ASP A 712 -6.94 -3.86 -18.67
C ASP A 712 -8.00 -3.62 -17.57
N GLY A 713 -7.67 -2.81 -16.56
CA GLY A 713 -8.54 -2.51 -15.42
C GLY A 713 -8.67 -1.02 -15.16
N ASN A 714 -9.52 -0.66 -14.19
CA ASN A 714 -9.74 0.74 -13.79
C ASN A 714 -8.94 1.16 -12.56
N GLN A 715 -8.08 0.29 -12.03
CA GLN A 715 -7.37 0.50 -10.77
C GLN A 715 -5.91 0.88 -10.96
N ARG A 716 -5.30 1.33 -9.87
CA ARG A 716 -3.86 1.49 -9.78
C ARG A 716 -3.15 0.14 -9.85
N SER A 717 -2.16 0.03 -10.73
CA SER A 717 -1.47 -1.25 -10.99
C SER A 717 -0.65 -1.74 -9.81
N LEU A 718 0.12 -0.85 -9.18
CA LEU A 718 1.12 -1.21 -8.17
C LEU A 718 1.11 -0.18 -7.03
N PRO A 719 0.08 -0.20 -6.16
CA PRO A 719 0.04 0.70 -5.01
C PRO A 719 1.07 0.27 -3.95
N THR A 720 1.66 1.25 -3.29
CA THR A 720 2.36 1.02 -2.03
C THR A 720 1.34 1.03 -0.90
N ILE A 721 1.30 -0.04 -0.11
CA ILE A 721 0.43 -0.14 1.06
C ILE A 721 1.25 0.16 2.30
N GLY A 722 0.79 1.10 3.11
CA GLY A 722 1.33 1.40 4.41
C GLY A 722 0.90 0.37 5.46
N ILE A 723 1.85 -0.02 6.29
CA ILE A 723 1.63 -0.78 7.52
C ILE A 723 1.77 0.22 8.65
N HIS A 724 0.66 0.51 9.32
CA HIS A 724 0.61 1.46 10.42
C HIS A 724 0.41 0.75 11.75
N ASN A 725 1.04 1.27 12.79
CA ASN A 725 0.89 0.80 14.16
C ASN A 725 0.11 1.86 14.95
N VAL A 726 -0.96 1.43 15.62
CA VAL A 726 -1.80 2.31 16.43
C VAL A 726 -1.08 2.62 17.74
N ARG A 727 -0.69 3.87 17.91
CA ARG A 727 0.06 4.37 19.07
C ARG A 727 -0.74 5.40 19.84
N TRP A 728 -0.35 5.59 21.10
CA TRP A 728 -0.96 6.52 22.02
C TRP A 728 -0.02 7.70 22.23
N ASP A 729 -0.51 8.91 22.01
CA ASP A 729 0.23 10.12 22.31
C ASP A 729 -0.19 10.67 23.69
N ASN A 730 0.74 10.63 24.63
CA ASN A 730 0.52 11.15 25.99
C ASN A 730 0.23 12.66 26.02
N SER A 731 0.67 13.42 25.01
CA SER A 731 0.50 14.88 24.98
C SER A 731 -0.89 15.29 24.51
N THR A 732 -1.37 14.70 23.42
CA THR A 732 -2.70 14.97 22.86
C THR A 732 -3.80 14.13 23.50
N GLN A 733 -3.46 13.06 24.22
CA GLN A 733 -4.40 12.07 24.76
C GLN A 733 -5.28 11.46 23.63
N LEU A 734 -4.69 11.28 22.45
CA LEU A 734 -5.35 10.71 21.28
C LEU A 734 -4.53 9.54 20.74
N LEU A 735 -5.23 8.58 20.14
CA LEU A 735 -4.59 7.58 19.30
C LEU A 735 -4.16 8.21 17.98
N TYR A 736 -3.01 7.78 17.48
CA TYR A 736 -2.54 8.12 16.15
C TYR A 736 -1.96 6.87 15.46
N GLU A 737 -1.92 6.90 14.14
CA GLU A 737 -1.38 5.82 13.32
C GLU A 737 -0.01 6.20 12.80
N GLU A 738 1.02 5.53 13.31
CA GLU A 738 2.37 5.71 12.80
C GLU A 738 2.65 4.72 11.69
N LEU A 739 3.05 5.20 10.51
CA LEU A 739 3.56 4.34 9.46
C LEU A 739 4.86 3.69 9.99
N VAL A 740 4.89 2.36 10.07
CA VAL A 740 6.04 1.57 10.58
C VAL A 740 6.67 0.70 9.49
N GLY A 741 5.93 0.46 8.41
CA GLY A 741 6.42 -0.28 7.27
C GLY A 741 5.61 -0.03 6.01
N ILE A 742 6.07 -0.62 4.92
CA ILE A 742 5.36 -0.64 3.64
C ILE A 742 5.32 -2.04 3.06
N TYR A 743 4.28 -2.29 2.28
CA TYR A 743 4.17 -3.41 1.38
C TYR A 743 4.28 -2.87 -0.06
N ASP A 744 5.30 -3.33 -0.78
CA ASP A 744 5.55 -2.93 -2.17
C ASP A 744 5.86 -4.16 -3.01
N THR A 745 5.01 -4.40 -4.01
CA THR A 745 5.17 -5.52 -4.96
C THR A 745 6.32 -5.34 -5.94
N ASN A 746 6.85 -4.12 -6.08
CA ASN A 746 8.01 -3.83 -6.92
C ASN A 746 9.34 -4.01 -6.18
N SER A 747 9.30 -4.11 -4.86
CA SER A 747 10.48 -4.33 -4.04
C SER A 747 10.90 -5.80 -4.07
N LEU A 748 12.21 -6.06 -3.98
CA LEU A 748 12.75 -7.42 -3.75
C LEU A 748 12.21 -8.02 -2.45
N GLN A 749 11.92 -7.17 -1.47
CA GLN A 749 11.32 -7.54 -0.20
C GLN A 749 9.91 -6.96 -0.13
N LEU A 750 8.90 -7.84 -0.22
CA LEU A 750 7.49 -7.46 -0.24
C LEU A 750 7.09 -6.58 0.95
N ILE A 751 7.57 -6.91 2.16
CA ILE A 751 7.30 -6.14 3.39
C ILE A 751 8.60 -5.56 3.92
N THR A 752 8.68 -4.23 3.97
CA THR A 752 9.82 -3.51 4.54
C THR A 752 9.36 -2.74 5.78
N LEU A 753 9.75 -3.20 6.96
CA LEU A 753 9.54 -2.48 8.22
C LEU A 753 10.73 -1.55 8.46
N PHE A 754 10.47 -0.25 8.50
CA PHE A 754 11.50 0.75 8.82
C PHE A 754 11.48 1.14 10.31
N GLN A 755 10.41 0.78 11.03
CA GLN A 755 10.34 0.77 12.49
C GLN A 755 9.77 -0.57 12.99
N SER A 756 10.12 -0.94 14.21
CA SER A 756 9.47 -2.07 14.88
C SER A 756 8.02 -1.72 15.27
N ILE A 757 7.13 -2.70 15.12
CA ILE A 757 5.76 -2.60 15.66
C ILE A 757 5.85 -2.65 17.19
N LEU A 758 5.21 -1.69 17.85
CA LEU A 758 5.03 -1.73 19.30
C LEU A 758 3.70 -2.41 19.59
N TRP A 759 3.75 -3.46 20.40
CA TRP A 759 2.57 -4.23 20.78
C TRP A 759 1.93 -3.67 22.05
N TYR A 760 0.86 -4.32 22.51
CA TYR A 760 0.06 -3.87 23.64
C TYR A 760 0.87 -3.66 24.93
N ASP A 761 1.99 -4.33 25.12
CA ASP A 761 2.86 -4.23 26.29
C ASP A 761 4.07 -3.29 26.07
N ASN A 762 4.06 -2.51 24.99
CA ASN A 762 5.18 -1.70 24.48
C ASN A 762 6.40 -2.53 24.07
N SER A 763 6.30 -3.87 23.99
CA SER A 763 7.37 -4.71 23.47
C SER A 763 7.40 -4.67 21.94
N THR A 764 8.53 -5.10 21.38
CA THR A 764 8.68 -5.38 19.95
C THR A 764 8.53 -6.87 19.63
N ILE A 765 8.31 -7.70 20.64
CA ILE A 765 8.20 -9.15 20.49
C ILE A 765 6.82 -9.49 19.97
N THR A 766 6.76 -10.15 18.81
CA THR A 766 5.50 -10.54 18.19
C THR A 766 4.66 -11.40 19.13
N PRO A 767 3.44 -10.98 19.46
CA PRO A 767 2.55 -11.73 20.35
C PRO A 767 2.04 -13.00 19.66
N THR A 768 1.69 -14.00 20.47
CA THR A 768 1.04 -15.23 19.99
C THR A 768 -0.35 -14.93 19.44
N ASP A 769 -0.81 -15.77 18.51
CA ASP A 769 -2.13 -15.68 17.89
C ASP A 769 -3.28 -16.20 18.78
N SER A 770 -2.94 -16.95 19.81
CA SER A 770 -3.85 -17.44 20.84
C SER A 770 -3.64 -16.68 22.16
N ILE A 771 -4.74 -16.53 22.90
CA ILE A 771 -4.71 -16.08 24.28
C ILE A 771 -4.19 -17.28 25.10
N ALA A 772 -2.90 -17.27 25.41
CA ALA A 772 -2.31 -18.26 26.30
C ALA A 772 -2.79 -17.98 27.72
N TYR A 773 -3.94 -18.54 28.10
CA TYR A 773 -4.30 -18.65 29.50
C TYR A 773 -3.32 -19.63 30.15
N GLU A 774 -2.46 -19.14 31.05
CA GLU A 774 -1.55 -19.98 31.82
C GLU A 774 -2.36 -21.15 32.42
N ASN A 775 -2.05 -22.39 32.01
CA ASN A 775 -2.72 -23.62 32.43
C ASN A 775 -4.25 -23.68 32.22
N GLY A 776 -4.80 -22.99 31.21
CA GLY A 776 -6.22 -23.08 30.87
C GLY A 776 -7.15 -22.35 31.84
N CYS A 777 -6.64 -21.37 32.58
CA CYS A 777 -7.45 -20.62 33.54
C CYS A 777 -8.45 -19.67 32.90
N PRO A 778 -9.72 -19.65 33.36
CA PRO A 778 -10.73 -18.73 32.84
C PRO A 778 -10.56 -17.30 33.36
N PHE A 779 -9.49 -17.01 34.09
CA PHE A 779 -9.21 -15.71 34.69
C PHE A 779 -8.02 -15.06 34.00
N PRO A 780 -8.09 -13.76 33.66
CA PRO A 780 -6.93 -13.02 33.18
C PRO A 780 -5.87 -12.94 34.28
N GLU A 781 -4.58 -12.98 33.90
CA GLU A 781 -3.45 -12.95 34.84
C GLU A 781 -3.50 -11.75 35.79
N SER A 782 -4.00 -10.61 35.33
CA SER A 782 -4.16 -9.39 36.13
C SER A 782 -5.09 -9.53 37.33
N LYS A 783 -5.99 -10.53 37.33
CA LYS A 783 -6.88 -10.85 38.45
C LYS A 783 -6.36 -11.95 39.35
N ILE A 784 -5.23 -12.58 39.02
CA ILE A 784 -4.64 -13.66 39.79
C ILE A 784 -3.62 -13.07 40.77
N TYR A 785 -3.87 -13.24 42.06
CA TYR A 785 -2.99 -12.80 43.14
C TYR A 785 -2.42 -14.01 43.88
N HIS A 786 -1.26 -13.83 44.50
CA HIS A 786 -0.67 -14.82 45.40
C HIS A 786 -1.46 -14.87 46.73
N SER A 787 -1.98 -16.03 47.09
CA SER A 787 -2.73 -16.28 48.31
C SER A 787 -1.80 -16.72 49.46
N GLU A 788 -1.39 -15.76 50.30
CA GLU A 788 -0.56 -16.03 51.47
C GLU A 788 -1.20 -17.03 52.45
N LYS A 789 -2.54 -16.99 52.57
CA LYS A 789 -3.31 -17.92 53.41
C LYS A 789 -3.25 -19.35 52.87
N GLY A 790 -3.39 -19.51 51.56
CA GLY A 790 -3.26 -20.81 50.91
C GLY A 790 -1.86 -21.39 51.07
N ALA A 791 -0.84 -20.57 50.84
CA ALA A 791 0.56 -20.95 51.07
C ALA A 791 0.80 -21.36 52.54
N SER A 792 0.26 -20.61 53.51
CA SER A 792 0.40 -20.91 54.95
C SER A 792 -0.16 -22.29 55.33
N ILE A 793 -1.29 -22.70 54.73
CA ILE A 793 -1.84 -24.05 54.94
C ILE A 793 -0.91 -25.13 54.35
N LEU A 794 -0.39 -24.91 53.13
CA LEU A 794 0.55 -25.84 52.52
C LEU A 794 1.79 -26.03 53.41
N TYR A 795 2.35 -24.96 53.97
CA TYR A 795 3.46 -25.03 54.93
C TYR A 795 3.07 -25.81 56.19
N GLY A 796 1.90 -25.53 56.77
CA GLY A 796 1.42 -26.22 57.98
C GLY A 796 1.25 -27.74 57.76
N ILE A 797 0.64 -28.14 56.65
CA ILE A 797 0.46 -29.55 56.28
C ILE A 797 1.81 -30.22 56.02
N SER A 798 2.71 -29.52 55.32
CA SER A 798 4.05 -30.03 55.02
C SER A 798 4.86 -30.32 56.29
N VAL A 799 4.84 -29.40 57.27
CA VAL A 799 5.52 -29.61 58.57
C VAL A 799 4.90 -30.79 59.32
N ALA A 800 3.58 -30.93 59.32
CA ALA A 800 2.89 -32.05 59.95
C ALA A 800 3.28 -33.39 59.30
N ILE A 801 3.40 -33.45 57.98
CA ILE A 801 3.83 -34.65 57.25
C ILE A 801 5.29 -34.99 57.58
N ILE A 802 6.22 -34.02 57.63
CA ILE A 802 7.61 -34.29 58.03
C ILE A 802 7.65 -34.89 59.44
N ALA A 803 6.94 -34.29 60.39
CA ALA A 803 6.89 -34.79 61.76
C ALA A 803 6.32 -36.21 61.82
N LEU A 804 5.23 -36.48 61.09
CA LEU A 804 4.62 -37.79 60.99
C LEU A 804 5.61 -38.83 60.42
N VAL A 805 6.28 -38.52 59.31
CA VAL A 805 7.25 -39.41 58.67
C VAL A 805 8.42 -39.71 59.60
N ILE A 806 8.94 -38.72 60.33
CA ILE A 806 10.03 -38.93 61.30
C ILE A 806 9.56 -39.86 62.44
N VAL A 807 8.38 -39.61 63.01
CA VAL A 807 7.81 -40.41 64.11
C VAL A 807 7.56 -41.84 63.67
N GLU A 808 6.91 -42.04 62.52
CA GLU A 808 6.64 -43.36 61.96
C GLU A 808 7.92 -44.11 61.60
N SER A 809 8.87 -43.42 60.98
CA SER A 809 10.19 -43.99 60.66
C SER A 809 10.91 -44.46 61.92
N PHE A 810 10.86 -43.69 63.01
CA PHE A 810 11.43 -44.07 64.29
C PHE A 810 10.76 -45.31 64.89
N PHE A 811 9.42 -45.41 64.83
CA PHE A 811 8.70 -46.59 65.30
C PHE A 811 9.00 -47.85 64.47
N ILE A 812 9.03 -47.73 63.14
CA ILE A 812 9.38 -48.83 62.23
C ILE A 812 10.83 -49.28 62.50
N TRP A 813 11.74 -48.33 62.66
CA TRP A 813 13.14 -48.60 62.99
C TRP A 813 13.28 -49.41 64.28
N LYS A 814 12.69 -48.92 65.37
CA LYS A 814 12.79 -49.51 66.71
C LYS A 814 12.13 -50.89 66.78
N LYS A 815 10.96 -51.05 66.17
CA LYS A 815 10.15 -52.27 66.33
C LYS A 815 10.58 -53.41 65.42
N PHE A 816 10.95 -53.11 64.18
CA PHE A 816 11.18 -54.15 63.16
C PHE A 816 12.62 -54.18 62.66
N LEU A 817 13.24 -53.03 62.43
CA LEU A 817 14.47 -52.97 61.64
C LEU A 817 15.74 -53.14 62.47
N MET A 818 15.73 -52.81 63.77
CA MET A 818 16.87 -53.03 64.66
C MET A 818 17.28 -54.53 64.77
N ARG A 819 16.39 -55.45 64.40
CA ARG A 819 16.63 -56.90 64.48
C ARG A 819 17.31 -57.49 63.26
N ILE A 820 17.40 -56.75 62.15
CA ILE A 820 17.97 -57.24 60.90
C ILE A 820 19.45 -56.83 60.84
N ASN A 821 20.34 -57.79 61.09
CA ASN A 821 21.78 -57.57 60.89
C ASN A 821 22.17 -58.01 59.48
N ILE A 822 22.67 -57.07 58.68
CA ILE A 822 23.08 -57.35 57.31
C ILE A 822 24.60 -57.52 57.27
N GLU A 823 25.03 -58.74 57.02
CA GLU A 823 26.44 -59.06 56.82
C GLU A 823 26.97 -58.46 55.52
N LYS A 824 28.23 -58.01 55.55
CA LYS A 824 28.91 -57.51 54.36
C LYS A 824 29.08 -58.65 53.36
N LEU A 825 28.83 -58.39 52.09
CA LEU A 825 29.12 -59.35 51.03
C LEU A 825 30.64 -59.45 50.88
N ILE A 826 31.22 -60.55 51.36
CA ILE A 826 32.68 -60.83 51.28
C ILE A 826 32.95 -61.99 50.32
N VAL A 827 32.00 -62.91 50.17
CA VAL A 827 32.09 -64.09 49.31
C VAL A 827 31.46 -63.79 47.95
N PRO A 828 32.05 -64.26 46.83
CA PRO A 828 31.44 -64.16 45.52
C PRO A 828 30.06 -64.84 45.47
N ALA A 829 29.04 -64.14 44.98
CA ALA A 829 27.67 -64.62 44.81
C ALA A 829 27.20 -64.46 43.36
N ARG A 830 26.25 -65.29 42.93
CA ARG A 830 25.67 -65.23 41.58
C ARG A 830 24.66 -64.08 41.53
N ILE A 831 24.82 -63.18 40.57
CA ILE A 831 23.91 -62.04 40.41
C ILE A 831 22.55 -62.49 39.86
N HIS A 832 21.47 -62.04 40.49
CA HIS A 832 20.09 -62.30 40.05
C HIS A 832 19.43 -61.04 39.46
N PHE A 833 18.25 -61.20 38.84
CA PHE A 833 17.51 -60.08 38.24
C PHE A 833 17.18 -58.99 39.28
N GLU A 834 16.86 -59.40 40.51
CA GLU A 834 16.53 -58.52 41.61
C GLU A 834 17.73 -57.67 42.04
N ASP A 835 18.96 -58.19 41.94
CA ASP A 835 20.18 -57.41 42.16
C ASP A 835 20.35 -56.34 41.08
N TYR A 836 20.10 -56.67 39.81
CA TYR A 836 20.08 -55.69 38.71
C TYR A 836 18.99 -54.63 38.89
N PHE A 837 17.83 -55.04 39.38
CA PHE A 837 16.73 -54.13 39.67
C PHE A 837 17.12 -53.13 40.78
N LEU A 838 17.74 -53.59 41.87
CA LEU A 838 18.28 -52.73 42.92
C LEU A 838 19.38 -51.80 42.40
N MET A 839 20.28 -52.28 41.53
CA MET A 839 21.25 -51.40 40.85
C MET A 839 20.56 -50.33 39.99
N GLY A 840 19.51 -50.71 39.25
CA GLY A 840 18.71 -49.79 38.43
C GLY A 840 18.00 -48.71 39.25
N ILE A 841 17.61 -49.02 40.50
CA ILE A 841 17.02 -48.03 41.42
C ILE A 841 17.97 -46.85 41.67
N LEU A 842 19.29 -47.02 41.66
CA LEU A 842 20.21 -45.88 41.78
C LEU A 842 20.08 -44.87 40.64
N ALA A 843 19.87 -45.35 39.41
CA ALA A 843 19.64 -44.48 38.27
C ALA A 843 18.29 -43.76 38.40
N VAL A 844 17.25 -44.47 38.87
CA VAL A 844 15.95 -43.85 39.15
C VAL A 844 16.06 -42.79 40.23
N ASP A 845 16.74 -43.08 41.35
CA ASP A 845 16.98 -42.14 42.45
C ASP A 845 17.73 -40.90 41.97
N PHE A 846 18.74 -41.07 41.11
CA PHE A 846 19.50 -39.99 40.52
C PHE A 846 18.59 -38.98 39.80
N PHE A 847 17.75 -39.48 38.89
CA PHE A 847 16.79 -38.63 38.18
C PHE A 847 15.73 -38.07 39.15
N GLN A 848 15.24 -38.86 40.11
CA GLN A 848 14.25 -38.43 41.10
C GLN A 848 14.74 -37.20 41.85
N PHE A 849 15.95 -37.25 42.40
CA PHE A 849 16.49 -36.12 43.15
C PHE A 849 16.78 -34.90 42.27
N ILE A 850 17.36 -35.08 41.07
CA ILE A 850 17.57 -33.96 40.13
C ILE A 850 16.24 -33.25 39.83
N SER A 851 15.15 -33.99 39.60
CA SER A 851 13.85 -33.39 39.29
C SER A 851 13.22 -32.57 40.41
N GLN A 852 13.55 -32.90 41.66
CA GLN A 852 13.07 -32.17 42.83
C GLN A 852 13.98 -30.99 43.21
N GLY A 853 15.14 -30.86 42.55
CA GLY A 853 16.07 -29.75 42.73
C GLY A 853 15.61 -28.44 42.11
N PRO A 854 16.44 -27.39 42.24
CA PRO A 854 16.25 -26.12 41.53
C PRO A 854 16.33 -26.31 40.02
N GLY A 855 15.48 -25.61 39.25
CA GLY A 855 15.39 -25.82 37.81
C GLY A 855 16.21 -24.82 36.97
N ILE A 856 17.05 -25.28 36.04
CA ILE A 856 17.62 -24.40 34.98
C ILE A 856 16.72 -24.51 33.75
N ILE A 857 15.99 -23.44 33.41
CA ILE A 857 14.89 -23.45 32.42
C ILE A 857 15.30 -24.07 31.08
N GLU A 858 16.47 -23.73 30.52
CA GLU A 858 16.90 -24.25 29.22
C GLU A 858 17.58 -25.63 29.28
N LEU A 859 18.41 -25.90 30.31
CA LEU A 859 19.03 -27.21 30.53
C LEU A 859 17.96 -28.29 30.75
N ASN A 860 16.86 -27.88 31.36
CA ASN A 860 15.71 -28.69 31.64
C ASN A 860 14.99 -29.15 30.38
N VAL A 861 15.13 -28.63 29.16
CA VAL A 861 14.29 -29.15 28.05
C VAL A 861 14.58 -30.64 27.75
N TRP A 862 15.85 -31.07 27.83
CA TRP A 862 16.22 -32.48 27.65
C TRP A 862 16.16 -33.25 28.97
N LEU A 863 16.70 -32.69 30.05
CA LEU A 863 16.67 -33.29 31.38
C LEU A 863 15.24 -33.43 31.90
N SER A 864 14.38 -32.43 31.76
CA SER A 864 12.95 -32.52 32.10
C SER A 864 12.22 -33.51 31.23
N LYS A 865 12.55 -33.73 29.95
CA LYS A 865 11.91 -34.82 29.19
C LYS A 865 12.27 -36.17 29.79
N ILE A 866 13.55 -36.42 30.04
CA ILE A 866 14.02 -37.67 30.66
C ILE A 866 13.46 -37.82 32.07
N CYS A 867 13.49 -36.79 32.89
CA CYS A 867 12.90 -36.74 34.22
C CYS A 867 11.37 -36.92 34.16
N ASN A 868 10.67 -36.28 33.23
CA ASN A 868 9.22 -36.42 33.07
C ASN A 868 8.85 -37.85 32.67
N TYR A 869 9.64 -38.50 31.80
CA TYR A 869 9.43 -39.90 31.42
C TYR A 869 9.87 -40.90 32.50
N SER A 870 11.00 -40.66 33.18
CA SER A 870 11.56 -41.60 34.17
C SER A 870 10.93 -41.47 35.56
N LEU A 871 10.32 -40.32 35.86
CA LEU A 871 9.84 -39.97 37.19
C LEU A 871 8.35 -39.73 37.22
N ILE A 872 7.69 -39.81 36.06
CA ILE A 872 6.35 -39.28 35.92
C ILE A 872 6.29 -37.89 36.57
N ASN A 873 7.29 -37.03 36.29
CA ASN A 873 7.31 -35.69 36.86
C ASN A 873 6.23 -34.87 36.16
N PHE A 874 5.17 -34.64 36.92
CA PHE A 874 3.88 -34.23 36.42
C PHE A 874 3.68 -32.72 36.32
N ASN A 875 4.62 -31.95 36.88
CA ASN A 875 4.42 -30.52 37.10
C ASN A 875 4.19 -29.70 35.81
N SER A 876 4.69 -30.15 34.65
CA SER A 876 4.60 -29.38 33.39
C SER A 876 3.53 -29.87 32.41
N SER A 877 2.94 -31.04 32.64
CA SER A 877 2.05 -31.69 31.66
C SER A 877 0.67 -32.04 32.22
N ILE A 878 0.44 -31.70 33.50
CA ILE A 878 -0.83 -31.86 34.17
C ILE A 878 -1.49 -30.48 34.30
N ALA A 879 -2.55 -30.25 33.53
CA ALA A 879 -3.49 -29.18 33.78
C ALA A 879 -4.92 -29.71 33.55
N GLY A 880 -5.89 -29.16 34.29
CA GLY A 880 -7.30 -29.52 34.17
C GLY A 880 -7.58 -31.00 34.48
N ASP A 881 -8.40 -31.66 33.66
CA ASP A 881 -8.91 -33.02 33.91
C ASP A 881 -7.83 -34.09 34.12
N MET A 882 -6.68 -33.95 33.43
CA MET A 882 -5.58 -34.91 33.58
C MET A 882 -5.07 -34.94 35.03
N TYR A 883 -5.11 -33.81 35.75
CA TYR A 883 -4.68 -33.73 37.16
C TYR A 883 -5.44 -34.71 38.04
N TRP A 884 -6.76 -34.75 37.88
CA TRP A 884 -7.64 -35.59 38.66
C TRP A 884 -7.41 -37.07 38.39
N VAL A 885 -7.11 -37.45 37.14
CA VAL A 885 -6.75 -38.84 36.77
C VAL A 885 -5.50 -39.28 37.51
N TYR A 886 -4.47 -38.42 37.56
CA TYR A 886 -3.23 -38.73 38.26
C TYR A 886 -3.39 -38.76 39.79
N LEU A 887 -4.18 -37.85 40.36
CA LEU A 887 -4.53 -37.87 41.78
C LEU A 887 -5.25 -39.17 42.16
N CYS A 888 -6.27 -39.57 41.38
CA CYS A 888 -6.98 -40.82 41.58
C CYS A 888 -6.06 -42.05 41.42
N SER A 889 -5.13 -42.01 40.48
CA SER A 889 -4.14 -43.07 40.27
C SER A 889 -3.20 -43.20 41.47
N ALA A 890 -2.71 -42.08 42.03
CA ALA A 890 -1.87 -42.07 43.23
C ALA A 890 -2.62 -42.65 44.43
N MET A 891 -3.87 -42.24 44.68
CA MET A 891 -4.72 -42.80 45.74
C MET A 891 -4.96 -44.30 45.53
N SER A 892 -5.20 -44.74 44.29
CA SER A 892 -5.42 -46.15 43.96
C SER A 892 -4.17 -47.00 44.24
N ILE A 893 -2.98 -46.47 43.96
CA ILE A 893 -1.71 -47.11 44.30
C ILE A 893 -1.55 -47.22 45.82
N SER A 894 -1.91 -46.16 46.58
CA SER A 894 -1.91 -46.21 48.04
C SER A 894 -2.88 -47.27 48.59
N CYS A 895 -4.12 -47.32 48.08
CA CYS A 895 -5.09 -48.34 48.46
C CYS A 895 -4.63 -49.77 48.11
N TYR A 896 -4.04 -49.96 46.93
CA TYR A 896 -3.45 -51.24 46.54
C TYR A 896 -2.35 -51.67 47.51
N LEU A 897 -1.53 -50.73 47.96
CA LEU A 897 -0.45 -51.00 48.91
C LEU A 897 -0.99 -51.37 50.31
N VAL A 898 -2.09 -50.76 50.75
CA VAL A 898 -2.82 -51.21 51.97
C VAL A 898 -3.38 -52.60 51.82
N PHE A 899 -4.02 -52.88 50.69
CA PHE A 899 -4.61 -54.18 50.41
C PHE A 899 -3.55 -55.29 50.37
N THR A 900 -2.40 -55.04 49.74
CA THR A 900 -1.26 -55.98 49.74
C THR A 900 -0.66 -56.15 51.13
N ALA A 901 -0.62 -55.09 51.95
CA ALA A 901 -0.19 -55.20 53.36
C ALA A 901 -1.13 -56.10 54.14
N PHE A 902 -2.43 -55.92 53.97
CA PHE A 902 -3.44 -56.75 54.59
C PHE A 902 -3.26 -58.23 54.20
N ILE A 903 -3.07 -58.54 52.91
CA ILE A 903 -2.83 -59.92 52.46
C ILE A 903 -1.59 -60.54 53.13
N LEU A 904 -0.49 -59.78 53.22
CA LEU A 904 0.77 -60.27 53.80
C LEU A 904 0.72 -60.40 55.32
N PHE A 905 0.12 -59.45 56.05
CA PHE A 905 0.08 -59.45 57.51
C PHE A 905 -0.89 -60.48 58.08
N PHE A 906 -2.04 -60.72 57.44
CA PHE A 906 -3.06 -61.66 57.94
C PHE A 906 -2.77 -63.12 57.57
N GLY A 907 -1.58 -63.43 57.05
CA GLY A 907 -1.14 -64.81 56.89
C GLY A 907 -1.93 -65.59 55.82
N PHE A 908 -2.46 -64.90 54.81
CA PHE A 908 -3.07 -65.57 53.66
C PHE A 908 -2.08 -66.45 52.86
N ASN A 909 -0.81 -66.48 53.28
CA ASN A 909 0.23 -67.35 52.77
C ASN A 909 -0.11 -68.85 52.80
N ASN A 910 -0.99 -69.27 53.72
CA ASN A 910 -1.40 -70.68 53.87
C ASN A 910 -2.58 -71.08 52.98
N PHE A 911 -3.25 -70.14 52.30
CA PHE A 911 -4.35 -70.45 51.40
C PHE A 911 -3.80 -70.72 49.99
N GLU A 912 -3.91 -71.97 49.52
CA GLU A 912 -3.51 -72.37 48.16
C GLU A 912 -4.49 -71.94 47.05
N ILE A 913 -5.34 -70.95 47.31
CA ILE A 913 -6.25 -70.43 46.28
C ILE A 913 -5.42 -69.74 45.19
N TRP A 914 -5.58 -70.18 43.93
CA TRP A 914 -4.80 -69.67 42.79
C TRP A 914 -4.81 -68.14 42.68
N ILE A 915 -5.97 -67.51 42.90
CA ILE A 915 -6.10 -66.04 42.87
C ILE A 915 -5.24 -65.37 43.94
N VAL A 916 -5.23 -65.89 45.17
CA VAL A 916 -4.43 -65.33 46.28
C VAL A 916 -2.93 -65.51 45.98
N ARG A 917 -2.52 -66.67 45.44
CA ARG A 917 -1.14 -66.91 45.00
C ARG A 917 -0.72 -65.96 43.87
N TYR A 918 -1.60 -65.72 42.91
CA TYR A 918 -1.36 -64.80 41.79
C TYR A 918 -1.24 -63.35 42.26
N ILE A 919 -2.20 -62.87 43.07
CA ILE A 919 -2.17 -61.53 43.66
C ILE A 919 -0.92 -61.36 44.52
N ARG A 920 -0.53 -62.37 45.31
CA ARG A 920 0.70 -62.34 46.11
C ARG A 920 1.95 -62.21 45.24
N ASN A 921 2.05 -62.97 44.16
CA ASN A 921 3.20 -62.89 43.25
C ASN A 921 3.29 -61.52 42.57
N ILE A 922 2.15 -60.97 42.14
CA ILE A 922 2.09 -59.59 41.61
C ILE A 922 2.46 -58.58 42.70
N ALA A 923 1.97 -58.76 43.92
CA ALA A 923 2.28 -57.89 45.05
C ALA A 923 3.79 -57.87 45.35
N LEU A 924 4.43 -59.04 45.43
CA LEU A 924 5.87 -59.16 45.64
C LEU A 924 6.68 -58.54 44.49
N PHE A 925 6.22 -58.71 43.23
CA PHE A 925 6.87 -58.12 42.07
C PHE A 925 6.71 -56.58 42.01
N LEU A 926 5.52 -56.06 42.35
CA LEU A 926 5.22 -54.63 42.31
C LEU A 926 5.73 -53.87 43.55
N MET A 927 5.92 -54.53 44.69
CA MET A 927 6.43 -53.92 45.92
C MET A 927 7.67 -53.06 45.74
N PRO A 928 8.75 -53.54 45.10
CA PRO A 928 9.95 -52.73 44.93
C PRO A 928 9.72 -51.60 43.91
N ILE A 929 8.83 -51.76 42.93
CA ILE A 929 8.45 -50.69 41.99
C ILE A 929 7.68 -49.60 42.73
N ILE A 930 6.64 -49.96 43.49
CA ILE A 930 5.82 -48.99 44.22
C ILE A 930 6.64 -48.35 45.34
N GLY A 931 7.41 -49.16 46.05
CA GLY A 931 8.26 -48.78 47.14
C GLY A 931 9.37 -47.85 46.71
N TYR A 932 10.14 -48.14 45.65
CA TYR A 932 11.30 -47.31 45.25
C TYR A 932 10.98 -46.34 44.10
N VAL A 933 10.37 -46.80 43.02
CA VAL A 933 10.17 -46.01 41.79
C VAL A 933 8.99 -45.05 41.92
N LEU A 934 7.85 -45.48 42.46
CA LEU A 934 6.63 -44.66 42.55
C LEU A 934 6.52 -43.86 43.86
N PHE A 935 7.46 -43.98 44.78
CA PHE A 935 7.40 -43.27 46.06
C PHE A 935 7.38 -41.74 45.90
N VAL A 936 8.39 -41.18 45.23
CA VAL A 936 8.48 -39.73 45.01
C VAL A 936 7.27 -39.22 44.20
N PRO A 937 6.86 -39.84 43.08
CA PRO A 937 5.73 -39.36 42.27
C PRO A 937 4.39 -39.41 43.01
N VAL A 938 4.10 -40.49 43.73
CA VAL A 938 2.84 -40.63 44.50
C VAL A 938 2.76 -39.57 45.59
N VAL A 939 3.82 -39.40 46.39
CA VAL A 939 3.85 -38.38 47.45
C VAL A 939 3.74 -36.97 46.86
N THR A 940 4.41 -36.71 45.73
CA THR A 940 4.37 -35.41 45.04
C THR A 940 2.95 -35.06 44.58
N ILE A 941 2.24 -35.98 43.92
CA ILE A 941 0.85 -35.75 43.45
C ILE A 941 -0.10 -35.54 44.62
N LEU A 942 0.01 -36.37 45.67
CA LEU A 942 -0.86 -36.28 46.84
C LEU A 942 -0.65 -34.95 47.58
N LEU A 943 0.57 -34.40 47.59
CA LEU A 943 0.86 -33.08 48.14
C LEU A 943 0.36 -31.94 47.24
N SER A 944 0.33 -32.13 45.92
CA SER A 944 -0.10 -31.09 44.97
C SER A 944 -1.55 -30.64 45.11
N ILE A 945 -2.41 -31.42 45.76
CA ILE A 945 -3.77 -30.97 46.08
C ILE A 945 -3.75 -29.75 46.99
N PHE A 946 -2.71 -29.55 47.79
CA PHE A 946 -2.58 -28.43 48.73
C PHE A 946 -1.92 -27.19 48.14
N GLU A 947 -1.50 -27.22 46.86
CA GLU A 947 -0.93 -26.06 46.15
C GLU A 947 -2.03 -25.07 45.75
N CYS A 948 -2.52 -24.34 46.75
CA CYS A 948 -3.57 -23.33 46.65
C CYS A 948 -3.03 -21.90 46.83
N ASP A 949 -1.84 -21.64 46.27
CA ASP A 949 -1.07 -20.41 46.44
C ASP A 949 -1.50 -19.29 45.47
N LYS A 950 -2.38 -19.56 44.50
CA LYS A 950 -2.99 -18.57 43.60
C LYS A 950 -4.49 -18.40 43.90
N GLY A 951 -5.02 -17.18 43.73
CA GLY A 951 -6.44 -16.88 43.93
C GLY A 951 -6.91 -15.60 43.26
N ILE A 952 -8.23 -15.43 43.15
CA ILE A 952 -8.85 -14.22 42.56
C ILE A 952 -9.25 -13.18 43.60
N GLY A 953 -9.01 -13.47 44.89
CA GLY A 953 -9.38 -12.62 46.01
C GLY A 953 -8.52 -12.90 47.24
N SER A 954 -8.67 -12.06 48.28
CA SER A 954 -7.90 -12.14 49.53
C SER A 954 -8.45 -13.16 50.54
N ASN A 955 -9.61 -13.75 50.25
CA ASN A 955 -10.18 -14.83 51.05
C ASN A 955 -9.61 -16.17 50.64
N ILE A 956 -9.46 -17.07 51.61
CA ILE A 956 -8.93 -18.41 51.39
C ILE A 956 -9.83 -19.27 50.49
N SER A 957 -11.12 -18.94 50.47
CA SER A 957 -12.14 -19.59 49.66
C SER A 957 -12.08 -19.18 48.18
N ASP A 958 -11.27 -18.18 47.86
CA ASP A 958 -11.09 -17.61 46.53
C ASP A 958 -9.74 -18.03 45.93
N SER A 959 -8.94 -18.80 46.67
CA SER A 959 -7.81 -19.54 46.09
C SER A 959 -8.28 -20.78 45.36
N PHE A 960 -7.49 -21.21 44.39
CA PHE A 960 -7.77 -22.35 43.54
C PHE A 960 -6.54 -23.23 43.40
N ILE A 961 -6.73 -24.48 42.95
CA ILE A 961 -5.62 -25.43 42.79
C ILE A 961 -4.72 -24.95 41.66
N LYS A 962 -3.41 -24.91 41.87
CA LYS A 962 -2.42 -24.48 40.87
C LYS A 962 -2.54 -25.19 39.51
N TYR A 963 -2.93 -26.47 39.53
CA TYR A 963 -3.08 -27.32 38.34
C TYR A 963 -4.50 -27.34 37.75
N ASP A 964 -5.49 -26.84 38.49
CA ASP A 964 -6.88 -26.71 38.03
C ASP A 964 -7.55 -25.52 38.73
N CYS A 965 -7.46 -24.38 38.10
CA CYS A 965 -8.02 -23.12 38.57
C CYS A 965 -9.55 -23.03 38.47
N THR A 966 -10.22 -24.03 37.89
CA THR A 966 -11.69 -24.10 37.93
C THR A 966 -12.20 -24.60 39.28
N VAL A 967 -11.34 -25.26 40.06
CA VAL A 967 -11.68 -25.80 41.39
C VAL A 967 -11.10 -24.91 42.48
N TYR A 968 -11.98 -24.18 43.15
CA TYR A 968 -11.63 -23.39 44.32
C TYR A 968 -11.26 -24.28 45.50
N CYS A 969 -10.14 -23.95 46.14
CA CYS A 969 -9.69 -24.62 47.34
C CYS A 969 -10.67 -24.38 48.48
N TRP A 970 -10.80 -25.39 49.33
CA TRP A 970 -11.63 -25.39 50.54
C TRP A 970 -13.14 -25.21 50.30
N LYS A 971 -13.61 -25.29 49.04
CA LYS A 971 -15.03 -25.32 48.67
C LYS A 971 -15.43 -26.70 48.14
N HIS A 972 -16.70 -27.05 48.35
CA HIS A 972 -17.34 -28.23 47.76
C HIS A 972 -16.51 -29.52 47.91
N ASN A 973 -16.29 -30.25 46.80
CA ASN A 973 -15.64 -31.56 46.77
C ASN A 973 -14.13 -31.51 47.02
N TYR A 974 -13.48 -30.34 46.92
CA TYR A 974 -12.03 -30.22 47.16
C TYR A 974 -11.63 -30.75 48.53
N SER A 975 -12.38 -30.36 49.58
CA SER A 975 -12.07 -30.74 50.96
C SER A 975 -12.11 -32.26 51.16
N VAL A 976 -12.96 -32.98 50.42
CA VAL A 976 -13.03 -34.43 50.44
C VAL A 976 -11.74 -35.03 49.86
N TRP A 977 -11.31 -34.54 48.70
CA TRP A 977 -10.06 -34.99 48.06
C TRP A 977 -8.83 -34.68 48.92
N ALA A 978 -8.77 -33.50 49.54
CA ALA A 978 -7.71 -33.13 50.47
C ALA A 978 -7.61 -34.10 51.66
N VAL A 979 -8.74 -34.44 52.30
CA VAL A 979 -8.76 -35.40 53.41
C VAL A 979 -8.34 -36.80 52.96
N LEU A 980 -8.83 -37.26 51.80
CA LEU A 980 -8.42 -38.54 51.22
C LEU A 980 -6.92 -38.58 50.89
N SER A 981 -6.34 -37.47 50.43
CA SER A 981 -4.90 -37.37 50.19
C SER A 981 -4.09 -37.47 51.48
N ILE A 982 -4.52 -36.82 52.56
CA ILE A 982 -3.86 -36.95 53.88
C ILE A 982 -3.89 -38.40 54.35
N ILE A 983 -5.06 -39.03 54.34
CA ILE A 983 -5.20 -40.44 54.74
C ILE A 983 -4.31 -41.34 53.87
N SER A 984 -4.30 -41.12 52.55
CA SER A 984 -3.47 -41.88 51.63
C SER A 984 -1.98 -41.72 51.92
N MET A 985 -1.50 -40.49 52.18
CA MET A 985 -0.09 -40.24 52.52
C MET A 985 0.30 -40.86 53.87
N THR A 986 -0.51 -40.66 54.91
CA THR A 986 -0.27 -41.21 56.26
C THR A 986 -0.18 -42.73 56.24
N VAL A 987 -0.89 -43.40 55.33
CA VAL A 987 -0.83 -44.86 55.23
C VAL A 987 0.24 -45.34 54.25
N PHE A 988 0.41 -44.64 53.11
CA PHE A 988 1.34 -45.04 52.05
C PHE A 988 2.80 -44.96 52.48
N ILE A 989 3.23 -43.85 53.11
CA ILE A 989 4.63 -43.63 53.48
C ILE A 989 5.17 -44.71 54.43
N PRO A 990 4.52 -45.02 55.57
CA PRO A 990 5.04 -46.03 56.50
C PRO A 990 4.98 -47.44 55.91
N LEU A 991 3.95 -47.76 55.11
CA LEU A 991 3.87 -49.07 54.47
C LEU A 991 4.93 -49.22 53.36
N ALA A 992 5.20 -48.19 52.56
CA ALA A 992 6.26 -48.20 51.55
C ALA A 992 7.63 -48.42 52.21
N LEU A 993 7.90 -47.74 53.34
CA LEU A 993 9.10 -47.95 54.17
C LEU A 993 9.23 -49.38 54.67
N PHE A 994 8.13 -49.93 55.18
CA PHE A 994 8.09 -51.31 55.65
C PHE A 994 8.34 -52.29 54.51
N PHE A 995 7.70 -52.11 53.36
CA PHE A 995 7.78 -53.03 52.24
C PHE A 995 9.14 -53.07 51.55
N ARG A 996 9.84 -51.94 51.43
CA ARG A 996 11.22 -51.90 50.91
C ARG A 996 12.11 -52.89 51.66
N ASN A 997 12.07 -52.83 52.99
CA ASN A 997 12.84 -53.72 53.87
C ASN A 997 12.31 -55.16 53.86
N TYR A 998 10.99 -55.32 53.87
CA TYR A 998 10.36 -56.65 53.90
C TYR A 998 10.66 -57.46 52.64
N TYR A 999 10.60 -56.83 51.47
CA TYR A 999 10.92 -57.43 50.17
C TYR A 999 12.35 -57.97 50.11
N GLU A 1000 13.34 -57.17 50.52
CA GLU A 1000 14.75 -57.57 50.53
C GLU A 1000 15.05 -58.72 51.50
N ASN A 1001 14.23 -58.90 52.54
CA ASN A 1001 14.40 -59.97 53.52
C ASN A 1001 13.74 -61.29 53.11
N ILE A 1002 12.59 -61.25 52.44
CA ILE A 1002 11.90 -62.48 51.99
C ILE A 1002 12.63 -63.11 50.81
N ASN A 1003 13.13 -62.31 49.88
CA ASN A 1003 13.74 -62.81 48.68
C ASN A 1003 15.19 -63.23 48.95
N SER A 1004 15.38 -64.53 49.19
CA SER A 1004 16.69 -65.15 49.41
C SER A 1004 17.64 -65.02 48.20
N HIS A 1005 17.11 -64.71 47.01
CA HIS A 1005 17.89 -64.51 45.78
C HIS A 1005 18.56 -63.13 45.70
N ILE A 1006 18.23 -62.20 46.59
CA ILE A 1006 18.83 -60.87 46.61
C ILE A 1006 20.12 -60.89 47.42
N ASN A 1007 21.23 -60.66 46.73
CA ASN A 1007 22.57 -60.61 47.34
C ASN A 1007 22.91 -59.20 47.82
N ILE A 1008 22.45 -58.18 47.09
CA ILE A 1008 22.61 -56.77 47.47
C ILE A 1008 21.51 -56.39 48.45
N LYS A 1009 21.86 -56.20 49.71
CA LYS A 1009 20.90 -55.80 50.74
C LYS A 1009 21.18 -54.39 51.24
N THR A 1010 20.12 -53.61 51.40
CA THR A 1010 20.15 -52.24 51.86
C THR A 1010 20.02 -52.21 53.38
N ARG A 1011 20.88 -51.44 54.04
CA ARG A 1011 20.81 -51.23 55.49
C ARG A 1011 19.51 -50.51 55.84
N PRO A 1012 18.68 -51.05 56.75
CA PRO A 1012 17.38 -50.47 57.04
C PRO A 1012 17.42 -49.02 57.53
N ILE A 1013 18.47 -48.67 58.27
CA ILE A 1013 18.67 -47.29 58.75
C ILE A 1013 18.86 -46.30 57.60
N PHE A 1014 19.54 -46.70 56.53
CA PHE A 1014 19.71 -45.86 55.34
C PHE A 1014 18.40 -45.69 54.58
N ILE A 1015 17.55 -46.72 54.49
CA ILE A 1015 16.22 -46.59 53.86
C ILE A 1015 15.38 -45.54 54.58
N ILE A 1016 15.45 -45.50 55.92
CA ILE A 1016 14.77 -44.49 56.73
C ILE A 1016 15.35 -43.09 56.46
N GLU A 1017 16.68 -42.93 56.57
CA GLU A 1017 17.36 -41.65 56.32
C GLU A 1017 17.03 -41.11 54.92
N LYS A 1018 17.11 -41.98 53.90
CA LYS A 1018 16.77 -41.66 52.51
C LYS A 1018 15.31 -41.25 52.37
N THR A 1019 14.37 -41.91 53.05
CA THR A 1019 12.94 -41.60 52.91
C THR A 1019 12.58 -40.28 53.57
N VAL A 1020 13.12 -40.02 54.76
CA VAL A 1020 12.97 -38.71 55.43
C VAL A 1020 13.53 -37.61 54.52
N PHE A 1021 14.71 -37.82 53.95
CA PHE A 1021 15.31 -36.90 52.99
C PHE A 1021 14.45 -36.70 51.73
N GLN A 1022 13.92 -37.78 51.12
CA GLN A 1022 13.03 -37.72 49.96
C GLN A 1022 11.79 -36.86 50.26
N VAL A 1023 11.14 -37.07 51.40
CA VAL A 1023 9.94 -36.30 51.79
C VAL A 1023 10.28 -34.82 52.03
N ILE A 1024 11.39 -34.52 52.71
CA ILE A 1024 11.83 -33.14 52.94
C ILE A 1024 12.10 -32.42 51.60
N ILE A 1025 12.80 -33.08 50.68
CA ILE A 1025 13.08 -32.48 49.35
C ILE A 1025 11.80 -32.25 48.55
N ILE A 1026 10.86 -33.21 48.53
CA ILE A 1026 9.56 -33.03 47.84
C ILE A 1026 8.83 -31.81 48.43
N ILE A 1027 8.79 -31.69 49.75
CA ILE A 1027 8.15 -30.57 50.42
C ILE A 1027 8.82 -29.25 50.07
N MET A 1028 10.15 -29.17 50.09
CA MET A 1028 10.87 -27.96 49.69
C MET A 1028 10.60 -27.58 48.23
N ASN A 1029 10.54 -28.58 47.34
CA ASN A 1029 10.20 -28.39 45.93
C ASN A 1029 8.77 -27.85 45.74
N LYS A 1030 7.83 -28.18 46.64
CA LYS A 1030 6.46 -27.65 46.60
C LYS A 1030 6.27 -26.33 47.35
N THR A 1031 7.20 -25.96 48.22
CA THR A 1031 7.10 -24.79 49.09
C THR A 1031 8.15 -23.73 48.74
N VAL A 1032 9.38 -23.92 49.20
CA VAL A 1032 10.49 -22.97 49.07
C VAL A 1032 10.76 -22.60 47.61
N LYS A 1033 10.75 -23.60 46.70
CA LYS A 1033 11.04 -23.38 45.27
C LYS A 1033 10.11 -22.37 44.60
N ASN A 1034 8.82 -22.36 44.95
CA ASN A 1034 7.85 -21.42 44.38
C ASN A 1034 8.11 -19.97 44.81
N TYR A 1035 8.80 -19.78 45.95
CA TYR A 1035 9.13 -18.45 46.47
C TYR A 1035 10.51 -17.98 45.98
N ASP A 1036 11.51 -18.86 46.09
CA ASP A 1036 12.90 -18.56 45.71
C ASP A 1036 13.65 -19.86 45.32
N GLU A 1037 13.91 -20.01 44.02
CA GLU A 1037 14.67 -21.13 43.44
C GLU A 1037 16.12 -21.21 43.95
N ALA A 1038 16.77 -20.08 44.19
CA ALA A 1038 18.14 -20.05 44.68
C ALA A 1038 18.20 -20.51 46.14
N LEU A 1039 17.27 -20.04 46.98
CA LEU A 1039 17.17 -20.48 48.37
C LEU A 1039 16.85 -21.98 48.47
N HIS A 1040 15.91 -22.47 47.65
CA HIS A 1040 15.60 -23.89 47.52
C HIS A 1040 16.86 -24.70 47.19
N GLY A 1041 17.60 -24.26 46.17
CA GLY A 1041 18.85 -24.89 45.76
C GLY A 1041 19.90 -24.96 46.87
N LEU A 1042 20.14 -23.86 47.59
CA LEU A 1042 21.08 -23.82 48.72
C LEU A 1042 20.70 -24.79 49.84
N CYS A 1043 19.42 -24.83 50.21
CA CYS A 1043 18.95 -25.77 51.23
C CYS A 1043 19.08 -27.24 50.76
N CYS A 1044 18.81 -27.53 49.49
CA CYS A 1044 19.02 -28.85 48.89
C CYS A 1044 20.50 -29.27 48.91
N VAL A 1045 21.43 -28.35 48.63
CA VAL A 1045 22.88 -28.59 48.71
C VAL A 1045 23.29 -28.98 50.14
N ILE A 1046 22.80 -28.26 51.16
CA ILE A 1046 23.10 -28.56 52.57
C ILE A 1046 22.58 -29.94 52.95
N LEU A 1047 21.30 -30.24 52.65
CA LEU A 1047 20.69 -31.53 52.99
C LEU A 1047 21.38 -32.69 52.27
N LEU A 1048 21.70 -32.55 50.98
CA LEU A 1048 22.34 -33.61 50.22
C LEU A 1048 23.78 -33.85 50.67
N THR A 1049 24.50 -32.79 51.07
CA THR A 1049 25.82 -32.93 51.70
C THR A 1049 25.73 -33.72 53.01
N MET A 1050 24.72 -33.45 53.84
CA MET A 1050 24.45 -34.23 55.06
C MET A 1050 24.16 -35.70 54.73
N LEU A 1051 23.34 -35.97 53.70
CA LEU A 1051 23.05 -37.34 53.28
C LEU A 1051 24.29 -38.07 52.76
N ILE A 1052 25.14 -37.43 51.95
CA ILE A 1052 26.40 -37.98 51.48
C ILE A 1052 27.31 -38.35 52.66
N PHE A 1053 27.42 -37.46 53.65
CA PHE A 1053 28.19 -37.72 54.87
C PHE A 1053 27.64 -38.93 55.65
N LEU A 1054 26.31 -39.04 55.77
CA LEU A 1054 25.67 -40.20 56.38
C LEU A 1054 25.95 -41.49 55.59
N CYS A 1055 25.92 -41.46 54.25
CA CYS A 1055 26.27 -42.60 53.40
C CYS A 1055 27.71 -43.10 53.63
N PHE A 1056 28.68 -42.18 53.76
CA PHE A 1056 30.05 -42.57 54.08
C PHE A 1056 30.15 -43.29 55.43
N LYS A 1057 29.38 -42.84 56.43
CA LYS A 1057 29.38 -43.42 57.78
C LYS A 1057 28.60 -44.74 57.85
N SER A 1058 27.45 -44.82 57.21
CA SER A 1058 26.49 -45.92 57.36
C SER A 1058 26.77 -47.09 56.41
N SER A 1059 27.51 -46.89 55.31
CA SER A 1059 27.67 -47.88 54.22
C SER A 1059 26.32 -48.48 53.79
N PRO A 1060 25.51 -47.72 53.03
CA PRO A 1060 24.11 -47.99 52.70
C PRO A 1060 23.78 -49.42 52.27
N TYR A 1061 24.66 -50.04 51.49
CA TYR A 1061 24.53 -51.40 50.99
C TYR A 1061 25.61 -52.31 51.59
N ASN A 1062 25.33 -53.60 51.66
CA ASN A 1062 26.33 -54.61 52.02
C ASN A 1062 27.40 -54.87 50.94
N TYR A 1063 27.26 -54.25 49.76
CA TYR A 1063 28.16 -54.40 48.61
C TYR A 1063 28.93 -53.11 48.29
N GLY A 1064 30.27 -53.19 48.32
CA GLY A 1064 31.15 -52.02 48.19
C GLY A 1064 31.00 -51.24 46.88
N ARG A 1065 30.85 -51.92 45.73
CA ARG A 1065 30.68 -51.23 44.43
C ARG A 1065 29.37 -50.46 44.36
N MET A 1066 28.30 -51.00 44.93
CA MET A 1066 27.01 -50.32 45.00
C MET A 1066 27.11 -49.04 45.84
N ASN A 1067 27.78 -49.09 47.00
CA ASN A 1067 28.05 -47.90 47.81
C ASN A 1067 28.86 -46.84 47.05
N CYS A 1068 29.86 -47.26 46.29
CA CYS A 1068 30.65 -46.36 45.45
C CYS A 1068 29.77 -45.63 44.43
N TRP A 1069 28.94 -46.35 43.66
CA TRP A 1069 28.05 -45.73 42.66
C TRP A 1069 26.96 -44.86 43.27
N LEU A 1070 26.43 -45.22 44.43
CA LEU A 1070 25.51 -44.36 45.18
C LEU A 1070 26.18 -43.03 45.54
N ILE A 1071 27.40 -43.07 46.07
CA ILE A 1071 28.14 -41.86 46.46
C ILE A 1071 28.45 -40.99 45.23
N ILE A 1072 28.90 -41.59 44.12
CA ILE A 1072 29.15 -40.88 42.85
C ILE A 1072 27.87 -40.22 42.34
N SER A 1073 26.75 -40.97 42.34
CA SER A 1073 25.44 -40.47 41.96
C SER A 1073 25.05 -39.25 42.81
N TYR A 1074 25.20 -39.33 44.13
CA TYR A 1074 24.89 -38.21 45.02
C TYR A 1074 25.83 -37.00 44.84
N PHE A 1075 27.11 -37.21 44.54
CA PHE A 1075 28.00 -36.10 44.18
C PHE A 1075 27.60 -35.43 42.86
N ALA A 1076 27.16 -36.20 41.87
CA ALA A 1076 26.66 -35.64 40.61
C ALA A 1076 25.38 -34.83 40.82
N ILE A 1077 24.46 -35.29 41.68
CA ILE A 1077 23.25 -34.53 42.07
C ILE A 1077 23.64 -33.27 42.86
N LEU A 1078 24.62 -33.36 43.77
CA LEU A 1078 25.11 -32.21 44.55
C LEU A 1078 25.70 -31.14 43.63
N TRP A 1079 26.49 -31.56 42.64
CA TRP A 1079 27.04 -30.67 41.63
C TRP A 1079 25.91 -29.99 40.82
N ASN A 1080 24.91 -30.76 40.40
CA ASN A 1080 23.74 -30.24 39.69
C ASN A 1080 23.01 -29.15 40.51
N PHE A 1081 22.80 -29.39 41.81
CA PHE A 1081 22.16 -28.42 42.70
C PHE A 1081 23.01 -27.17 42.91
N ILE A 1082 24.33 -27.31 43.04
CA ILE A 1082 25.26 -26.17 43.14
C ILE A 1082 25.20 -25.34 41.85
N LEU A 1083 25.29 -25.98 40.68
CA LEU A 1083 25.28 -25.30 39.39
C LEU A 1083 23.97 -24.56 39.15
N SER A 1084 22.85 -25.21 39.45
CA SER A 1084 21.52 -24.63 39.33
C SER A 1084 21.28 -23.47 40.30
N SER A 1085 21.80 -23.57 41.53
CA SER A 1085 21.76 -22.45 42.48
C SER A 1085 22.59 -21.26 41.99
N LEU A 1086 23.78 -21.51 41.43
CA LEU A 1086 24.64 -20.48 40.85
C LEU A 1086 24.00 -19.81 39.64
N TYR A 1087 23.31 -20.57 38.78
CA TYR A 1087 22.56 -20.02 37.66
C TYR A 1087 21.54 -18.96 38.11
N TRP A 1088 20.71 -19.29 39.12
CA TRP A 1088 19.71 -18.38 39.64
C TRP A 1088 20.29 -17.18 40.39
N LEU A 1089 21.45 -17.34 41.04
CA LEU A 1089 22.15 -16.24 41.72
C LEU A 1089 22.83 -15.27 40.74
N ILE A 1090 23.42 -15.77 39.65
CA ILE A 1090 24.23 -14.97 38.73
C ILE A 1090 23.38 -14.40 37.57
N ARG A 1091 22.26 -15.05 37.20
CA ARG A 1091 21.39 -14.68 36.06
C ARG A 1091 22.14 -14.54 34.73
N PHE A 1092 22.94 -15.55 34.39
CA PHE A 1092 23.69 -15.60 33.14
C PHE A 1092 23.00 -16.53 32.13
N ASP A 1093 22.37 -15.95 31.11
CA ASP A 1093 21.40 -16.61 30.21
C ASP A 1093 22.00 -17.53 29.13
N ASN A 1094 23.31 -17.83 29.17
CA ASN A 1094 23.92 -18.72 28.18
C ASN A 1094 23.86 -20.20 28.61
N TRP A 1095 22.74 -20.85 28.29
CA TRP A 1095 22.48 -22.24 28.65
C TRP A 1095 23.53 -23.26 28.15
N ILE A 1096 24.18 -22.98 27.02
CA ILE A 1096 25.18 -23.89 26.43
C ILE A 1096 26.39 -24.03 27.35
N VAL A 1097 26.80 -22.93 27.98
CA VAL A 1097 27.94 -22.92 28.91
C VAL A 1097 27.64 -23.79 30.13
N TRP A 1098 26.47 -23.62 30.73
CA TRP A 1098 26.03 -24.42 31.88
C TRP A 1098 25.93 -25.91 31.52
N PHE A 1099 25.45 -26.24 30.32
CA PHE A 1099 25.38 -27.62 29.83
C PHE A 1099 26.75 -28.27 29.67
N ILE A 1100 27.71 -27.56 29.08
CA ILE A 1100 29.07 -28.09 28.89
C ILE A 1100 29.74 -28.34 30.24
N ILE A 1101 29.59 -27.42 31.19
CA ILE A 1101 30.17 -27.54 32.54
C ILE A 1101 29.59 -28.76 33.26
N GLU A 1102 28.26 -28.93 33.24
CA GLU A 1102 27.59 -30.06 33.89
C GLU A 1102 28.08 -31.41 33.34
N TRP A 1103 28.09 -31.56 32.01
CA TRP A 1103 28.51 -32.80 31.35
C TRP A 1103 29.96 -33.14 31.60
N LEU A 1104 30.84 -32.14 31.59
CA LEU A 1104 32.27 -32.35 31.84
C LEU A 1104 32.51 -32.89 33.26
N VAL A 1105 31.83 -32.33 34.26
CA VAL A 1105 31.96 -32.79 35.66
C VAL A 1105 31.36 -34.18 35.85
N TRP A 1106 30.19 -34.47 35.27
CA TRP A 1106 29.61 -35.82 35.32
C TRP A 1106 30.54 -36.86 34.68
N LEU A 1107 31.14 -36.55 33.54
CA LEU A 1107 32.11 -37.43 32.88
C LEU A 1107 33.33 -37.69 33.78
N LEU A 1108 33.87 -36.66 34.43
CA LEU A 1108 34.98 -36.79 35.37
C LEU A 1108 34.60 -37.65 36.59
N LEU A 1109 33.41 -37.46 37.17
CA LEU A 1109 32.92 -38.26 38.29
C LEU A 1109 32.74 -39.74 37.91
N ILE A 1110 32.20 -40.01 36.72
CA ILE A 1110 32.06 -41.39 36.20
C ILE A 1110 33.44 -42.03 36.00
N ILE A 1111 34.38 -41.33 35.36
CA ILE A 1111 35.74 -41.84 35.14
C ILE A 1111 36.44 -42.13 36.48
N ALA A 1112 36.38 -41.18 37.42
CA ALA A 1112 36.94 -41.34 38.76
C ALA A 1112 36.30 -42.54 39.48
N GLY A 1113 34.99 -42.70 39.35
CA GLY A 1113 34.24 -43.83 39.89
C GLY A 1113 34.65 -45.18 39.32
N ILE A 1114 34.80 -45.28 38.00
CA ILE A 1114 35.28 -46.49 37.32
C ILE A 1114 36.69 -46.85 37.80
N ILE A 1115 37.59 -45.86 37.89
CA ILE A 1115 38.96 -46.06 38.37
C ILE A 1115 38.95 -46.53 39.83
N TYR A 1116 38.18 -45.88 40.69
CA TYR A 1116 38.06 -46.23 42.11
C TYR A 1116 37.49 -47.65 42.29
N GLN A 1117 36.41 -47.97 41.59
CA GLN A 1117 35.83 -49.31 41.57
C GLN A 1117 36.86 -50.35 41.12
N TRP A 1118 37.57 -50.10 40.02
CA TRP A 1118 38.49 -51.09 39.44
C TRP A 1118 39.69 -51.35 40.34
N LYS A 1119 40.23 -50.31 40.98
CA LYS A 1119 41.42 -50.43 41.83
C LYS A 1119 41.14 -50.97 43.23
N LEU A 1120 40.02 -50.58 43.85
CA LEU A 1120 39.81 -50.76 45.29
C LEU A 1120 38.67 -51.70 45.66
N LEU A 1121 37.78 -52.04 44.73
CA LEU A 1121 36.57 -52.80 45.04
C LEU A 1121 36.44 -54.07 44.17
N PRO A 1122 36.66 -55.27 44.73
CA PRO A 1122 36.57 -56.52 43.97
C PRO A 1122 35.14 -56.79 43.47
N SER A 1123 35.03 -57.51 42.34
CA SER A 1123 33.73 -57.95 41.81
C SER A 1123 33.28 -59.19 42.56
N LEU A 1124 32.44 -59.00 43.58
CA LEU A 1124 31.87 -60.11 44.35
C LEU A 1124 30.54 -60.62 43.78
N LEU A 1125 30.00 -59.98 42.76
CA LEU A 1125 28.84 -60.48 42.03
C LEU A 1125 29.33 -61.03 40.68
N LEU A 1126 29.07 -62.31 40.46
CA LEU A 1126 29.46 -63.03 39.26
C LEU A 1126 28.23 -63.22 38.38
N THR A 1127 28.32 -62.75 37.14
CA THR A 1127 27.38 -63.16 36.09
C THR A 1127 27.78 -64.55 35.61
N ASP A 1128 26.80 -65.41 35.31
CA ASP A 1128 27.09 -66.52 34.41
C ASP A 1128 27.71 -65.95 33.14
N LYS A 1129 28.67 -66.63 32.51
CA LYS A 1129 29.17 -66.25 31.19
C LYS A 1129 28.00 -66.26 30.20
N GLY A 1130 27.29 -65.15 30.10
CA GLY A 1130 26.31 -64.87 29.08
C GLY A 1130 27.01 -64.70 27.74
N ILE A 1131 26.26 -64.94 26.66
CA ILE A 1131 26.70 -64.60 25.31
C ILE A 1131 27.06 -63.11 25.30
N ASP A 1132 28.24 -62.78 24.80
CA ASP A 1132 28.77 -61.42 24.75
C ASP A 1132 27.71 -60.45 24.18
N ILE A 1133 27.37 -59.41 24.93
CA ILE A 1133 26.37 -58.40 24.55
C ILE A 1133 26.73 -57.76 23.20
N ALA A 1134 28.01 -57.69 22.85
CA ALA A 1134 28.46 -57.24 21.54
C ALA A 1134 27.94 -58.13 20.40
N ILE A 1135 27.81 -59.45 20.63
CA ILE A 1135 27.27 -60.41 19.66
C ILE A 1135 25.76 -60.24 19.53
N PHE A 1136 25.07 -59.99 20.64
CA PHE A 1136 23.61 -59.78 20.64
C PHE A 1136 23.23 -58.45 19.97
N LEU A 1137 23.99 -57.38 20.21
CA LEU A 1137 23.85 -56.08 19.52
C LEU A 1137 24.18 -56.20 18.03
N LYS A 1138 25.24 -56.93 17.67
CA LYS A 1138 25.55 -57.24 16.27
C LYS A 1138 24.41 -58.00 15.59
N PHE A 1139 23.75 -58.93 16.28
CA PHE A 1139 22.58 -59.64 15.76
C PHE A 1139 21.36 -58.70 15.59
N GLY A 1140 21.03 -57.90 16.61
CA GLY A 1140 19.90 -56.97 16.58
C GLY A 1140 20.06 -55.82 15.58
N LEU A 1141 21.30 -55.42 15.29
CA LEU A 1141 21.64 -54.41 14.28
C LEU A 1141 21.83 -55.00 12.87
N GLY A 1142 21.45 -56.27 12.66
CA GLY A 1142 21.38 -56.87 11.31
C GLY A 1142 22.71 -57.33 10.72
N SER A 1143 23.76 -57.49 11.53
CA SER A 1143 24.99 -58.14 11.03
C SER A 1143 24.72 -59.63 10.71
N GLN A 1144 25.47 -60.18 9.75
CA GLN A 1144 25.30 -61.54 9.18
C GLN A 1144 25.55 -62.71 10.16
N ILE A 1145 25.39 -62.52 11.47
CA ILE A 1145 25.45 -63.61 12.44
C ILE A 1145 24.11 -64.35 12.38
N SER A 1146 24.12 -65.58 11.87
CA SER A 1146 22.89 -66.36 11.75
C SER A 1146 22.41 -66.80 13.14
N ALA A 1147 21.08 -66.94 13.33
CA ALA A 1147 20.52 -67.49 14.55
C ALA A 1147 21.08 -68.90 14.90
N LYS A 1148 21.58 -69.63 13.89
CA LYS A 1148 22.28 -70.91 14.05
C LYS A 1148 23.65 -70.75 14.74
N GLU A 1149 24.41 -69.71 14.43
CA GLU A 1149 25.72 -69.45 15.06
C GLU A 1149 25.58 -69.05 16.52
N ILE A 1150 24.55 -68.26 16.86
CA ILE A 1150 24.23 -67.91 18.24
C ILE A 1150 23.88 -69.16 19.05
N ASN A 1151 23.08 -70.07 18.48
CA ASN A 1151 22.77 -71.35 19.13
C ASN A 1151 23.98 -72.28 19.24
N LYS A 1152 24.91 -72.25 18.28
CA LYS A 1152 26.17 -73.01 18.34
C LYS A 1152 27.08 -72.49 19.46
N MET A 1153 27.25 -71.18 19.57
CA MET A 1153 28.00 -70.54 20.66
C MET A 1153 27.37 -70.82 22.02
N LYS A 1154 26.03 -70.80 22.11
CA LYS A 1154 25.30 -71.15 23.34
C LYS A 1154 25.57 -72.60 23.77
N LYS A 1155 25.71 -73.52 22.82
CA LYS A 1155 26.06 -74.93 23.07
C LYS A 1155 27.53 -75.11 23.48
N GLU A 1156 28.46 -74.46 22.78
CA GLU A 1156 29.90 -74.49 23.10
C GLU A 1156 30.24 -73.84 24.47
N THR A 1157 29.46 -72.84 24.90
CA THR A 1157 29.65 -72.20 26.22
C THR A 1157 29.14 -73.08 27.36
N VAL A 1158 28.10 -73.89 27.12
CA VAL A 1158 27.60 -74.89 28.08
C VAL A 1158 28.57 -76.06 28.20
N ASP A 1159 29.12 -76.55 27.08
CA ASP A 1159 30.08 -77.68 27.09
C ASP A 1159 31.44 -77.29 27.73
N ASN A 1160 31.92 -76.06 27.53
CA ASN A 1160 33.17 -75.59 28.15
C ASN A 1160 33.06 -75.31 29.67
N ASN A 1161 31.88 -74.97 30.17
CA ASN A 1161 31.67 -74.78 31.62
C ASN A 1161 31.58 -76.13 32.37
N TYR A 1162 31.23 -77.23 31.70
CA TYR A 1162 31.28 -78.58 32.27
C TYR A 1162 32.71 -79.16 32.33
N LEU A 1163 33.62 -78.73 31.44
CA LEU A 1163 35.03 -79.19 31.43
C LEU A 1163 35.97 -78.37 32.35
N GLY A 1164 35.52 -77.23 32.87
CA GLY A 1164 36.33 -76.33 33.71
C GLY A 1164 36.43 -76.69 35.20
N ILE A 1165 35.73 -77.72 35.68
CA ILE A 1165 35.67 -78.07 37.12
C ILE A 1165 36.79 -79.05 37.56
N SER A 1166 37.63 -79.58 36.65
CA SER A 1166 38.66 -80.59 37.02
C SER A 1166 40.07 -80.06 37.30
N LYS A 1167 40.26 -78.79 37.69
CA LYS A 1167 41.57 -78.29 38.19
C LYS A 1167 41.43 -77.66 39.56
N THR A 1168 41.45 -78.51 40.57
CA THR A 1168 41.85 -78.17 41.94
C THR A 1168 43.32 -77.75 41.96
N PRO A 1169 43.69 -76.62 42.59
CA PRO A 1169 45.01 -76.43 43.14
C PRO A 1169 45.07 -77.03 44.56
N ASN A 1170 46.17 -77.75 44.82
CA ASN A 1170 46.60 -78.21 46.13
C ASN A 1170 46.51 -77.11 47.19
N PHE A 1171 45.92 -77.45 48.34
CA PHE A 1171 46.17 -76.79 49.60
C PHE A 1171 46.41 -77.89 50.65
N ASP A 1172 47.69 -78.26 50.80
CA ASP A 1172 48.22 -78.78 52.04
C ASP A 1172 48.37 -77.62 53.05
N GLU A 1173 48.27 -77.96 54.34
CA GLU A 1173 48.48 -77.12 55.53
C GLU A 1173 47.38 -76.11 55.94
N MET A 1174 46.35 -76.62 56.62
CA MET A 1174 46.14 -76.27 58.04
C MET A 1174 45.11 -77.21 58.68
N SER A 1175 45.61 -78.10 59.53
CA SER A 1175 44.88 -78.90 60.49
C SER A 1175 44.57 -78.09 61.76
N ASN A 1176 43.30 -78.10 62.20
CA ASN A 1176 42.91 -78.55 63.54
C ASN A 1176 41.40 -78.35 63.83
N VAL A 1177 40.70 -79.47 64.07
CA VAL A 1177 39.79 -79.77 65.21
C VAL A 1177 38.56 -78.84 65.38
N SER A 1178 37.28 -79.26 65.44
CA SER A 1178 36.64 -80.54 65.79
C SER A 1178 35.13 -80.56 65.44
N SER A 1179 34.68 -81.73 64.95
CA SER A 1179 33.40 -82.45 65.14
C SER A 1179 32.12 -81.74 65.60
N TYR A 1180 31.00 -81.96 64.88
CA TYR A 1180 30.01 -83.02 65.22
C TYR A 1180 28.89 -83.23 64.17
N ARG A 1181 28.79 -84.51 63.74
CA ARG A 1181 27.63 -85.33 63.29
C ARG A 1181 26.53 -84.81 62.33
N LEU A 1182 26.52 -85.50 61.19
CA LEU A 1182 25.39 -86.01 60.40
C LEU A 1182 24.05 -86.22 61.14
N ASN A 1183 22.95 -85.89 60.46
CA ASN A 1183 21.90 -86.86 60.19
C ASN A 1183 21.30 -86.62 58.79
N GLN A 1184 21.33 -87.70 58.00
CA GLN A 1184 20.61 -87.88 56.75
C GLN A 1184 19.10 -87.97 57.01
N HIS A 1185 18.28 -87.46 56.10
CA HIS A 1185 17.22 -88.28 55.53
C HIS A 1185 16.89 -87.82 54.10
N SER A 1186 16.92 -88.82 53.22
CA SER A 1186 16.40 -88.86 51.86
C SER A 1186 14.87 -88.75 51.84
N ASP A 1187 14.34 -88.32 50.69
CA ASP A 1187 13.23 -88.94 49.92
C ASP A 1187 12.60 -87.84 49.04
N PHE A 1188 12.91 -87.82 47.73
CA PHE A 1188 12.19 -88.44 46.61
C PHE A 1188 11.03 -87.57 46.05
N ASP A 1189 11.16 -87.26 44.76
CA ASP A 1189 10.17 -86.89 43.73
C ASP A 1189 9.20 -85.69 43.89
N ASN A 1190 9.51 -84.57 43.22
CA ASN A 1190 8.85 -84.09 41.98
C ASN A 1190 9.37 -82.71 41.55
#